data_AF-A0A084EM15-F1
#
_entry.id   AF-A0A084EM15-F1
#
_cell.length_a   1.000
_cell.length_b   1.000
_cell.length_c   1.000
_cell.angle_alpha   90.00
_cell.angle_beta   90.00
_cell.angle_gamma   90.00
#
_symmetry.space_group_name_H-M   'P 1'
#
loop_
_entity.id
_entity.type
_entity.pdbx_description
1 polymer ?
#
loop_
_entity_poly.entity_id
_entity_poly.type
_entity_poly.pdbx_seq_one_letter_code
_entity_poly.pdbx_strand_id
1 'polypeptide(L)'
;MKKLQKYIKWLSLGSVVVLTSTTISCNVNTSSRNIFEIPTSNKRPKTPNSHSNSTNNSTPENSNTQPNNYENNDDNINNNSNETNNGDYNNETVIPVENNTETNDTVINTQTYFSTISNLDYSLTSLDKTYLENVNKNFNEMSVDDNTIKNIILKNKLPINFYSHPKYSLEKQTITLDKFTNNQIKLKLFDNNTKEQVPSEEIKWYQQISYPEDQVITANDNQYKATFILSSDGTIKWKDTKESNEREVEEKSARLWAEYKGYLYSTIVKVYSEDKSKLIKDENEAIEKAKKIVEENGWKKLPTLEKLTKAYEWVTKEVKYDYDFTTGPILKNQNAHSALVKLKTVCTGYAKGLKLILEELGIPCKFIEGQSKRETSEAKHAWNLVQIDNEWYHVDTTSDRTNSKTKFNFFLNTNDDFLESDIFDRNFKNPGSRLRNLKFKNFVKTKEDVMVLIDNNFNPNNRQVNRLSLIVDRGNFNIVNKALEERNLDVQNWSYGSTSSGSPNKSIIYTFNNSNIKELTDVKINTIEQYNNKNAIKIEFDKEIKDLKAGNFNINNAIIKKVEQIQNGKAYILYLEHFSSFGEVEVKLESIKRKDYKFDLNEKDKVKFNIKKQEKPNIKIQSLDNSRIKIISNANNLEYNFNNNSWKDVPSNSILSDSTIGKLYVRYKEKDNSPSSDVTVFEIQKANEVDKLVKLINDNMLIGLDYSMEYKKEKETNWNTVKKTALKDLDKGTY
;
A
#
# COMPACT_ATOMS: atom_id res chain seq x y z
N MET A 1 6.75 -24.92 1.13
CA MET A 1 6.96 -23.46 1.28
C MET A 1 7.24 -23.02 2.73
N LYS A 2 8.09 -23.71 3.50
CA LYS A 2 8.46 -23.32 4.89
C LYS A 2 9.97 -23.07 5.12
N LYS A 3 10.75 -22.85 4.05
CA LYS A 3 12.21 -22.57 4.14
C LYS A 3 12.68 -21.31 3.40
N LEU A 4 11.77 -20.39 3.06
CA LEU A 4 12.10 -19.14 2.34
C LEU A 4 11.84 -17.86 3.17
N GLN A 5 11.94 -17.94 4.50
CA GLN A 5 11.70 -16.79 5.40
C GLN A 5 12.95 -16.33 6.18
N LYS A 6 14.15 -16.86 5.88
CA LYS A 6 15.37 -16.55 6.66
C LYS A 6 16.45 -15.73 5.95
N TYR A 7 16.24 -15.26 4.72
CA TYR A 7 17.25 -14.49 3.98
C TYR A 7 16.67 -13.25 3.26
N ILE A 8 15.96 -12.39 3.99
CA ILE A 8 15.74 -11.00 3.58
C ILE A 8 15.87 -10.11 4.83
N LYS A 9 17.12 -9.90 5.26
CA LYS A 9 17.50 -8.71 6.02
C LYS A 9 18.72 -8.18 5.31
N TRP A 10 18.53 -7.07 4.60
CA TRP A 10 19.49 -6.01 4.23
C TRP A 10 18.96 -5.35 2.97
N LEU A 11 18.35 -4.19 3.15
CA LEU A 11 18.14 -3.07 2.21
C LEU A 11 17.09 -2.15 2.85
N SER A 12 17.51 -1.30 3.78
CA SER A 12 16.72 -0.15 4.24
C SER A 12 17.35 1.10 3.63
N LEU A 13 16.75 1.61 2.55
CA LEU A 13 17.08 2.91 1.98
C LEU A 13 15.82 3.43 1.27
N GLY A 14 15.26 4.51 1.80
CA GLY A 14 14.34 5.42 1.11
C GLY A 14 13.05 4.80 0.56
N SER A 15 12.01 4.72 1.39
CA SER A 15 10.64 4.47 0.94
C SER A 15 10.12 5.68 0.16
N VAL A 16 10.46 5.78 -1.13
CA VAL A 16 9.42 6.14 -2.08
C VAL A 16 8.70 4.83 -2.32
N VAL A 17 7.43 4.73 -1.93
CA VAL A 17 6.57 3.64 -2.38
C VAL A 17 6.40 3.85 -3.89
N VAL A 18 7.40 3.45 -4.66
CA VAL A 18 7.19 3.04 -6.04
C VAL A 18 6.23 1.86 -5.90
N LEU A 19 5.01 1.99 -6.42
CA LEU A 19 4.15 0.84 -6.63
C LEU A 19 5.01 -0.18 -7.36
N THR A 20 5.39 -1.24 -6.65
CA THR A 20 6.33 -2.25 -7.14
C THR A 20 5.96 -2.65 -8.56
N SER A 21 6.97 -2.99 -9.37
CA SER A 21 6.89 -3.40 -10.78
C SER A 21 6.09 -4.70 -11.02
N THR A 22 5.09 -4.99 -10.19
CA THR A 22 4.09 -6.03 -10.42
C THR A 22 3.35 -5.67 -11.70
N THR A 23 3.61 -6.48 -12.71
CA THR A 23 2.90 -6.52 -13.98
C THR A 23 2.12 -7.82 -13.99
N ILE A 24 0.84 -7.72 -14.33
CA ILE A 24 -0.06 -8.86 -14.43
C ILE A 24 -0.46 -8.94 -15.87
N SER A 25 0.16 -9.86 -16.60
CA SER A 25 -0.29 -10.18 -17.95
C SER A 25 -1.65 -10.89 -17.84
N CYS A 26 -2.70 -10.16 -18.17
CA CYS A 26 -4.06 -10.66 -18.40
C CYS A 26 -4.05 -11.46 -19.72
N ASN A 27 -3.34 -12.60 -19.78
CA ASN A 27 -3.17 -13.41 -20.99
C ASN A 27 -4.23 -14.53 -21.07
N VAL A 28 -4.84 -14.72 -22.24
CA VAL A 28 -5.78 -15.81 -22.54
C VAL A 28 -4.95 -17.06 -22.88
N ASN A 29 -5.15 -18.14 -22.14
CA ASN A 29 -4.34 -19.35 -22.28
C ASN A 29 -4.62 -20.04 -23.62
N THR A 30 -3.66 -20.03 -24.55
CA THR A 30 -3.48 -21.13 -25.50
C THR A 30 -2.39 -22.04 -24.94
N SER A 31 -2.72 -23.32 -24.85
CA SER A 31 -1.95 -24.39 -24.24
C SER A 31 -0.47 -24.40 -24.62
N SER A 32 0.41 -24.10 -23.66
CA SER A 32 1.76 -24.68 -23.58
C SER A 32 2.28 -24.60 -22.14
N ARG A 33 2.53 -25.77 -21.53
CA ARG A 33 3.22 -25.89 -20.24
C ARG A 33 4.69 -25.54 -20.46
N ASN A 34 5.15 -24.40 -19.95
CA ASN A 34 6.57 -24.17 -19.70
C ASN A 34 6.75 -23.86 -18.21
N ILE A 35 7.33 -24.83 -17.51
CA ILE A 35 7.79 -24.70 -16.13
C ILE A 35 9.00 -23.77 -16.17
N PHE A 36 8.85 -22.55 -15.65
CA PHE A 36 9.96 -21.65 -15.41
C PHE A 36 10.63 -22.07 -14.09
N GLU A 37 11.70 -22.86 -14.18
CA GLU A 37 12.65 -22.99 -13.08
C GLU A 37 13.52 -21.73 -13.01
N ILE A 38 13.58 -21.12 -11.83
CA ILE A 38 14.50 -20.03 -11.50
C ILE A 38 15.78 -20.68 -10.96
N PRO A 39 16.92 -20.65 -11.66
CA PRO A 39 18.16 -21.15 -11.09
C PRO A 39 18.69 -20.14 -10.06
N THR A 40 18.43 -20.39 -8.79
CA THR A 40 19.10 -19.72 -7.67
C THR A 40 20.38 -20.47 -7.30
N SER A 41 21.53 -20.12 -7.86
CA SER A 41 22.81 -20.22 -7.15
C SER A 41 23.94 -19.47 -7.86
N ASN A 42 24.53 -18.50 -7.16
CA ASN A 42 25.85 -17.95 -7.48
C ASN A 42 26.89 -19.05 -7.17
N LYS A 43 27.41 -19.71 -8.21
CA LYS A 43 28.68 -20.46 -8.10
C LYS A 43 29.83 -19.59 -8.59
N ARG A 44 30.84 -19.42 -7.73
CA ARG A 44 32.14 -18.82 -8.05
C ARG A 44 32.78 -19.50 -9.28
N PRO A 45 33.46 -18.77 -10.17
CA PRO A 45 34.31 -19.39 -11.19
C PRO A 45 35.56 -19.98 -10.53
N LYS A 46 35.91 -21.22 -10.90
CA LYS A 46 37.25 -21.78 -10.68
C LYS A 46 38.13 -21.42 -11.89
N THR A 47 39.39 -21.10 -11.62
CA THR A 47 40.48 -20.83 -12.57
C THR A 47 40.74 -21.98 -13.55
N PRO A 48 41.33 -21.71 -14.74
CA PRO A 48 41.39 -22.65 -15.85
C PRO A 48 42.61 -23.58 -15.78
N ASN A 49 42.46 -24.81 -16.28
CA ASN A 49 43.59 -25.59 -16.75
C ASN A 49 43.25 -26.34 -18.06
N SER A 50 43.99 -25.94 -19.09
CA SER A 50 44.54 -26.69 -20.23
C SER A 50 43.77 -27.83 -20.92
N HIS A 51 43.69 -27.64 -22.26
CA HIS A 51 43.75 -28.64 -23.34
C HIS A 51 42.48 -29.47 -23.59
N SER A 52 42.04 -29.78 -24.82
CA SER A 52 42.49 -29.47 -26.18
C SER A 52 41.45 -30.10 -27.13
N ASN A 53 41.22 -29.47 -28.29
CA ASN A 53 40.70 -30.06 -29.56
C ASN A 53 39.24 -30.60 -29.51
N SER A 54 38.39 -30.47 -30.53
CA SER A 54 38.55 -30.16 -31.94
C SER A 54 37.18 -29.77 -32.56
N THR A 55 37.21 -28.78 -33.45
CA THR A 55 36.49 -28.67 -34.74
C THR A 55 35.00 -29.01 -34.88
N ASN A 56 34.25 -27.95 -35.22
CA ASN A 56 33.45 -27.75 -36.43
C ASN A 56 32.24 -28.65 -36.78
N ASN A 57 31.10 -27.94 -36.86
CA ASN A 57 30.21 -27.80 -38.01
C ASN A 57 29.04 -28.78 -38.24
N SER A 58 27.86 -28.14 -38.22
CA SER A 58 26.79 -28.20 -39.22
C SER A 58 25.76 -29.35 -39.17
N THR A 59 24.55 -28.99 -38.72
CA THR A 59 23.22 -29.10 -39.39
C THR A 59 23.03 -30.01 -40.63
N PRO A 60 21.78 -30.35 -41.03
CA PRO A 60 20.56 -30.72 -40.28
C PRO A 60 19.78 -31.88 -40.98
N GLU A 61 18.53 -32.11 -40.54
CA GLU A 61 17.34 -32.57 -41.32
C GLU A 61 16.61 -33.86 -40.88
N ASN A 62 15.32 -33.64 -40.59
CA ASN A 62 14.11 -34.39 -40.96
C ASN A 62 14.10 -35.93 -40.90
N SER A 63 13.13 -36.48 -40.17
CA SER A 63 11.77 -36.73 -40.70
C SER A 63 10.91 -37.56 -39.74
N ASN A 64 9.60 -37.26 -39.76
CA ASN A 64 8.41 -38.11 -39.56
C ASN A 64 8.63 -39.52 -38.96
N THR A 65 7.82 -40.05 -38.04
CA THR A 65 6.37 -40.30 -38.20
C THR A 65 5.80 -40.85 -36.87
N GLN A 66 4.54 -40.54 -36.60
CA GLN A 66 3.62 -41.08 -35.58
C GLN A 66 3.36 -42.62 -35.71
N PRO A 67 2.48 -43.26 -34.90
CA PRO A 67 2.13 -43.12 -33.46
C PRO A 67 1.89 -44.51 -32.80
N ASN A 68 1.19 -44.52 -31.65
CA ASN A 68 0.50 -45.63 -30.94
C ASN A 68 1.20 -46.12 -29.68
N ASN A 69 0.53 -46.60 -28.65
CA ASN A 69 -0.79 -46.43 -28.03
C ASN A 69 -0.71 -47.32 -26.76
N TYR A 70 -1.66 -47.21 -25.82
CA TYR A 70 -1.86 -48.11 -24.66
C TYR A 70 -0.85 -47.99 -23.51
N GLU A 71 -1.20 -48.21 -22.24
CA GLU A 71 -2.43 -48.17 -21.44
C GLU A 71 -1.94 -48.39 -20.00
N ASN A 72 -2.64 -47.79 -19.05
CA ASN A 72 -3.02 -48.34 -17.75
C ASN A 72 -1.97 -48.76 -16.69
N ASN A 73 -2.29 -48.26 -15.48
CA ASN A 73 -2.23 -48.95 -14.19
C ASN A 73 -0.85 -49.17 -13.59
N ASP A 74 -0.68 -49.20 -12.28
CA ASP A 74 -1.36 -48.68 -11.10
C ASP A 74 -0.32 -48.97 -9.99
N ASP A 75 -0.53 -48.33 -8.84
CA ASP A 75 -0.10 -48.80 -7.53
C ASP A 75 1.40 -48.77 -7.14
N ASN A 76 1.65 -47.85 -6.20
CA ASN A 76 2.01 -48.14 -4.81
C ASN A 76 2.94 -49.33 -4.55
N ILE A 77 4.04 -49.06 -3.84
CA ILE A 77 4.23 -49.53 -2.45
C ILE A 77 5.56 -49.02 -1.88
N ASN A 78 5.46 -48.50 -0.65
CA ASN A 78 6.54 -48.25 0.29
C ASN A 78 7.41 -49.51 0.54
N ASN A 79 8.70 -49.36 0.78
CA ASN A 79 9.22 -49.62 2.13
C ASN A 79 10.72 -49.33 2.29
N ASN A 80 10.99 -48.84 3.50
CA ASN A 80 12.26 -48.71 4.18
C ASN A 80 13.11 -49.98 4.14
N SER A 81 14.43 -49.79 4.15
CA SER A 81 15.29 -50.41 5.17
C SER A 81 16.62 -49.67 5.28
N ASN A 82 16.94 -49.31 6.53
CA ASN A 82 18.23 -48.85 7.00
C ASN A 82 19.31 -49.92 6.80
N GLU A 83 20.56 -49.50 6.59
CA GLU A 83 21.68 -50.03 7.37
C GLU A 83 22.85 -49.05 7.41
N THR A 84 23.43 -48.97 8.61
CA THR A 84 24.44 -48.06 9.13
C THR A 84 25.86 -48.52 8.83
N ASN A 85 26.83 -47.59 8.74
CA ASN A 85 28.16 -47.81 9.31
C ASN A 85 28.86 -46.49 9.72
N ASN A 86 29.46 -46.57 10.91
CA ASN A 86 30.06 -45.51 11.73
C ASN A 86 31.47 -45.08 11.29
N GLY A 87 31.89 -43.90 11.78
CA GLY A 87 33.31 -43.49 11.84
C GLY A 87 33.55 -42.03 12.28
N ASP A 88 33.44 -41.78 13.59
CA ASP A 88 34.23 -40.89 14.49
C ASP A 88 34.51 -39.39 14.16
N TYR A 89 33.88 -38.45 14.89
CA TYR A 89 34.36 -37.67 16.07
C TYR A 89 35.34 -36.52 15.73
N ASN A 90 35.09 -35.22 16.02
CA ASN A 90 34.82 -34.62 17.34
C ASN A 90 34.17 -33.20 17.29
N ASN A 91 33.03 -33.09 17.99
CA ASN A 91 32.71 -32.13 19.08
C ASN A 91 32.80 -30.60 18.93
N GLU A 92 31.62 -29.95 19.01
CA GLU A 92 31.35 -28.87 19.97
C GLU A 92 29.84 -28.83 20.33
N THR A 93 29.55 -28.48 21.58
CA THR A 93 28.49 -29.06 22.41
C THR A 93 27.29 -28.12 22.60
N VAL A 94 26.13 -28.58 22.12
CA VAL A 94 24.79 -28.67 22.75
C VAL A 94 24.15 -27.45 23.47
N ILE A 95 22.96 -27.15 22.95
CA ILE A 95 21.83 -26.32 23.41
C ILE A 95 21.21 -26.86 24.73
N PRO A 96 20.36 -26.11 25.45
CA PRO A 96 19.13 -26.72 25.95
C PRO A 96 17.87 -26.18 25.26
N VAL A 97 17.10 -27.12 24.74
CA VAL A 97 15.69 -26.99 24.35
C VAL A 97 14.84 -27.03 25.61
N GLU A 98 13.80 -26.21 25.69
CA GLU A 98 12.54 -26.62 26.33
C GLU A 98 11.34 -26.25 25.47
N ASN A 99 10.61 -27.30 25.06
CA ASN A 99 9.23 -27.24 24.62
C ASN A 99 8.35 -27.50 25.84
N ASN A 100 7.33 -26.67 26.07
CA ASN A 100 5.91 -27.08 26.11
C ASN A 100 5.06 -26.03 26.83
N THR A 101 3.99 -25.59 26.15
CA THR A 101 2.57 -25.63 26.57
C THR A 101 1.80 -24.41 26.08
N GLU A 102 0.64 -24.69 25.47
CA GLU A 102 -0.38 -23.72 25.13
C GLU A 102 -0.84 -22.98 26.40
N THR A 103 -0.67 -21.67 26.43
CA THR A 103 -1.62 -20.74 27.09
C THR A 103 -1.51 -19.37 26.44
N ASN A 104 -2.67 -18.75 26.23
CA ASN A 104 -2.82 -17.38 25.76
C ASN A 104 -2.07 -16.44 26.71
N ASP A 105 -0.99 -15.81 26.24
CA ASP A 105 -0.57 -14.54 26.81
C ASP A 105 0.13 -13.65 25.78
N THR A 106 -0.21 -12.37 25.89
CA THR A 106 0.21 -11.29 25.02
C THR A 106 1.68 -10.99 25.25
N VAL A 107 2.57 -11.63 24.49
CA VAL A 107 4.00 -11.28 24.50
C VAL A 107 4.19 -9.96 23.78
N ILE A 108 4.24 -8.88 24.57
CA ILE A 108 4.80 -7.60 24.16
C ILE A 108 6.27 -7.88 23.80
N ASN A 109 6.58 -7.91 22.51
CA ASN A 109 7.92 -8.14 22.01
C ASN A 109 8.79 -6.90 22.27
N THR A 110 9.29 -6.73 23.50
CA THR A 110 10.34 -5.78 23.85
C THR A 110 11.71 -6.36 23.50
N GLN A 111 11.96 -6.65 22.23
CA GLN A 111 13.34 -6.79 21.75
C GLN A 111 13.81 -5.41 21.32
N THR A 112 14.45 -4.70 22.25
CA THR A 112 15.30 -3.55 21.95
C THR A 112 16.48 -4.05 21.12
N TYR A 113 16.37 -3.96 19.80
CA TYR A 113 17.49 -4.10 18.89
C TYR A 113 18.42 -2.90 19.07
N PHE A 114 19.30 -2.93 20.07
CA PHE A 114 20.44 -2.04 20.11
C PHE A 114 21.37 -2.41 18.95
N SER A 115 21.79 -1.42 18.15
CA SER A 115 22.86 -1.65 17.18
C SER A 115 24.14 -1.87 17.97
N THR A 116 24.81 -3.01 17.79
CA THR A 116 26.14 -3.19 18.35
C THR A 116 27.12 -2.31 17.58
N ILE A 117 27.99 -1.57 18.26
CA ILE A 117 29.08 -0.85 17.62
C ILE A 117 30.16 -1.86 17.27
N SER A 118 30.60 -1.90 16.01
CA SER A 118 31.67 -2.79 15.59
C SER A 118 33.02 -2.38 16.22
N ASN A 119 33.66 -3.33 16.90
CA ASN A 119 35.04 -3.15 17.36
C ASN A 119 35.99 -3.31 16.17
N LEU A 120 36.91 -2.39 16.02
CA LEU A 120 37.87 -2.36 14.94
C LEU A 120 39.27 -2.50 15.51
N ASP A 121 39.85 -3.69 15.31
CA ASP A 121 41.28 -3.93 15.55
C ASP A 121 42.11 -3.23 14.47
N TYR A 122 42.54 -2.00 14.77
CA TYR A 122 43.25 -1.14 13.84
C TYR A 122 44.28 -0.26 14.55
N SER A 123 45.55 -0.45 14.18
CA SER A 123 46.64 0.41 14.61
C SER A 123 46.67 1.70 13.79
N LEU A 124 46.35 2.83 14.43
CA LEU A 124 46.38 4.16 13.82
C LEU A 124 47.79 4.53 13.33
N THR A 125 47.88 4.91 12.06
CA THR A 125 49.10 5.44 11.45
C THR A 125 49.40 6.86 11.96
N SER A 126 50.60 7.37 11.69
CA SER A 126 50.95 8.76 12.02
C SER A 126 50.01 9.76 11.36
N LEU A 127 49.57 9.48 10.12
CA LEU A 127 48.63 10.33 9.40
C LEU A 127 47.24 10.31 10.07
N ASP A 128 46.76 9.13 10.47
CA ASP A 128 45.46 8.99 11.17
C ASP A 128 45.42 9.79 12.47
N LYS A 129 46.53 9.77 13.22
CA LYS A 129 46.68 10.56 14.45
C LYS A 129 46.61 12.06 14.17
N THR A 130 47.24 12.54 13.10
CA THR A 130 47.16 13.94 12.68
C THR A 130 45.72 14.37 12.38
N TYR A 131 44.95 13.56 11.64
CA TYR A 131 43.53 13.88 11.40
C TYR A 131 42.73 13.93 12.70
N LEU A 132 42.89 12.94 13.59
CA LEU A 132 42.20 12.90 14.88
C LEU A 132 42.51 14.11 15.77
N GLU A 133 43.75 14.60 15.74
CA GLU A 133 44.13 15.82 16.44
C GLU A 133 43.50 17.07 15.82
N ASN A 134 43.52 17.17 14.48
CA ASN A 134 43.03 18.33 13.77
C ASN A 134 41.52 18.50 13.83
N VAL A 135 40.75 17.42 13.96
CA VAL A 135 39.29 17.46 14.19
C VAL A 135 38.89 18.36 15.37
N ASN A 136 39.76 18.48 16.39
CA ASN A 136 39.51 19.26 17.59
C ASN A 136 40.17 20.65 17.58
N LYS A 137 40.84 21.04 16.50
CA LYS A 137 41.56 22.31 16.37
C LYS A 137 40.87 23.21 15.34
N ASN A 138 41.30 24.46 15.27
CA ASN A 138 40.91 25.31 14.14
C ASN A 138 41.38 24.68 12.84
N PHE A 139 40.58 24.84 11.79
CA PHE A 139 40.87 24.29 10.47
C PHE A 139 42.23 24.79 9.97
N ASN A 140 43.11 23.86 9.65
CA ASN A 140 44.41 24.13 9.04
C ASN A 140 44.63 23.17 7.87
N GLU A 141 45.13 23.70 6.75
CA GLU A 141 45.47 22.92 5.56
C GLU A 141 46.50 21.84 5.87
N MET A 142 46.27 20.64 5.33
CA MET A 142 47.18 19.50 5.43
C MET A 142 47.76 19.20 4.05
N SER A 143 49.09 19.13 3.96
CA SER A 143 49.75 18.66 2.74
C SER A 143 49.70 17.13 2.71
N VAL A 144 48.84 16.59 1.84
CA VAL A 144 48.72 15.15 1.59
C VAL A 144 48.82 14.95 0.08
N ASP A 145 49.72 14.08 -0.35
CA ASP A 145 49.91 13.81 -1.78
C ASP A 145 48.73 13.04 -2.38
N ASP A 146 48.52 13.20 -3.69
CA ASP A 146 47.37 12.64 -4.40
C ASP A 146 47.31 11.10 -4.35
N ASN A 147 48.46 10.41 -4.34
CA ASN A 147 48.49 8.95 -4.23
C ASN A 147 48.05 8.49 -2.84
N THR A 148 48.46 9.20 -1.79
CA THR A 148 47.98 8.97 -0.43
C THR A 148 46.47 9.20 -0.32
N ILE A 149 45.93 10.26 -0.93
CA ILE A 149 44.48 10.50 -0.99
C ILE A 149 43.74 9.35 -1.68
N LYS A 150 44.19 8.92 -2.86
CA LYS A 150 43.61 7.77 -3.57
C LYS A 150 43.66 6.49 -2.74
N ASN A 151 44.77 6.24 -2.05
CA ASN A 151 44.90 5.10 -1.14
C ASN A 151 43.96 5.19 0.06
N ILE A 152 43.74 6.38 0.62
CA ILE A 152 42.75 6.59 1.70
C ILE A 152 41.35 6.26 1.18
N ILE A 153 40.97 6.79 0.02
CA ILE A 153 39.67 6.55 -0.61
C ILE A 153 39.41 5.06 -0.80
N LEU A 154 40.41 4.29 -1.26
CA LEU A 154 40.30 2.84 -1.48
C LEU A 154 40.26 2.02 -0.17
N LYS A 155 40.79 2.54 0.95
CA LYS A 155 40.83 1.84 2.24
C LYS A 155 39.50 1.93 2.98
N ASN A 156 38.69 0.86 2.90
CA ASN A 156 37.39 0.77 3.57
C ASN A 156 37.44 0.30 5.05
N LYS A 157 38.55 0.53 5.77
CA LYS A 157 38.68 0.08 7.18
C LYS A 157 38.13 1.09 8.18
N LEU A 158 38.37 2.38 7.96
CA LEU A 158 37.90 3.45 8.85
C LEU A 158 36.52 3.97 8.43
N PRO A 159 35.76 4.60 9.35
CA PRO A 159 34.54 5.33 9.02
C PRO A 159 34.79 6.38 7.95
N ILE A 160 33.75 6.65 7.20
CA ILE A 160 33.83 7.46 5.99
C ILE A 160 34.18 8.93 6.21
N ASN A 161 33.76 9.46 7.36
CA ASN A 161 34.00 10.83 7.80
C ASN A 161 35.25 10.96 8.68
N PHE A 162 36.05 9.90 8.82
CA PHE A 162 37.25 9.90 9.65
C PHE A 162 38.26 10.98 9.20
N TYR A 163 38.42 11.14 7.89
CA TYR A 163 39.34 12.10 7.27
C TYR A 163 38.68 13.46 6.96
N SER A 164 37.48 13.72 7.49
CA SER A 164 36.75 14.97 7.30
C SER A 164 37.01 15.96 8.44
N HIS A 165 37.12 17.25 8.14
CA HIS A 165 37.10 18.30 9.16
C HIS A 165 35.67 18.81 9.38
N PRO A 166 35.20 19.00 10.64
CA PRO A 166 33.83 19.41 10.92
C PRO A 166 33.43 20.79 10.40
N LYS A 167 34.42 21.63 10.07
CA LYS A 167 34.20 22.96 9.48
C LYS A 167 33.47 22.91 8.15
N TYR A 168 33.59 21.83 7.37
CA TYR A 168 32.97 21.77 6.04
C TYR A 168 32.03 20.58 5.90
N SER A 169 31.04 20.71 5.01
CA SER A 169 30.18 19.59 4.63
C SER A 169 29.72 19.71 3.18
N LEU A 170 29.43 18.56 2.58
CA LEU A 170 28.74 18.52 1.30
C LEU A 170 27.25 18.81 1.50
N GLU A 171 26.64 19.49 0.53
CA GLU A 171 25.22 19.85 0.56
C GLU A 171 24.28 18.65 0.79
N LYS A 172 24.64 17.47 0.26
CA LYS A 172 23.78 16.28 0.24
C LYS A 172 24.57 15.02 0.58
N GLN A 173 24.05 14.21 1.49
CA GLN A 173 24.62 12.89 1.86
C GLN A 173 24.35 11.80 0.82
N THR A 174 23.30 11.96 0.00
CA THR A 174 23.00 11.08 -1.13
C THR A 174 22.40 11.90 -2.25
N ILE A 175 22.80 11.58 -3.47
CA ILE A 175 22.33 12.22 -4.71
C ILE A 175 21.80 11.14 -5.63
N THR A 176 20.73 11.45 -6.34
CA THR A 176 20.18 10.59 -7.38
C THR A 176 20.23 11.32 -8.71
N LEU A 177 20.94 10.74 -9.67
CA LEU A 177 20.92 11.16 -11.07
C LEU A 177 19.85 10.37 -11.82
N ASP A 178 18.98 11.11 -12.48
CA ASP A 178 17.83 10.62 -13.23
C ASP A 178 17.87 11.20 -14.64
N LYS A 179 17.55 10.40 -15.66
CA LYS A 179 17.69 10.82 -17.06
C LYS A 179 16.84 12.05 -17.42
N PHE A 180 15.66 12.20 -16.81
CA PHE A 180 14.66 13.18 -17.24
C PHE A 180 14.51 14.38 -16.30
N THR A 181 14.78 14.21 -15.01
CA THR A 181 14.52 15.23 -13.99
C THR A 181 15.78 15.84 -13.37
N ASN A 182 16.83 15.02 -13.17
CA ASN A 182 18.07 15.43 -12.51
C ASN A 182 19.29 14.84 -13.24
N ASN A 183 19.40 15.15 -14.53
CA ASN A 183 20.44 14.56 -15.38
C ASN A 183 21.83 15.17 -15.16
N GLN A 184 21.92 16.29 -14.46
CA GLN A 184 23.16 16.98 -14.12
C GLN A 184 23.01 17.76 -12.81
N ILE A 185 24.00 17.67 -11.94
CA ILE A 185 24.04 18.38 -10.65
C ILE A 185 25.46 18.92 -10.44
N LYS A 186 25.59 20.20 -10.07
CA LYS A 186 26.86 20.79 -9.63
C LYS A 186 26.97 20.73 -8.12
N LEU A 187 27.99 20.05 -7.62
CA LEU A 187 28.17 19.82 -6.19
C LEU A 187 28.94 20.95 -5.53
N LYS A 188 28.64 21.11 -4.24
CA LYS A 188 29.09 22.23 -3.44
C LYS A 188 29.55 21.72 -2.07
N LEU A 189 30.68 22.25 -1.64
CA LEU A 189 31.19 22.14 -0.29
C LEU A 189 30.96 23.48 0.42
N PHE A 190 30.46 23.45 1.64
CA PHE A 190 30.11 24.65 2.40
C PHE A 190 30.91 24.72 3.69
N ASP A 191 31.29 25.93 4.08
CA ASP A 191 31.71 26.23 5.45
C ASP A 191 30.47 26.18 6.36
N ASN A 192 30.50 25.29 7.35
CA ASN A 192 29.38 25.07 8.27
C ASN A 192 29.14 26.27 9.21
N ASN A 193 30.13 27.14 9.40
CA ASN A 193 30.04 28.33 10.24
C ASN A 193 29.52 29.54 9.45
N THR A 194 30.11 29.83 8.29
CA THR A 194 29.72 31.02 7.49
C THR A 194 28.60 30.74 6.50
N LYS A 195 28.35 29.47 6.17
CA LYS A 195 27.47 29.00 5.08
C LYS A 195 27.92 29.41 3.69
N GLU A 196 29.16 29.88 3.55
CA GLU A 196 29.73 30.23 2.25
C GLU A 196 30.17 28.98 1.48
N GLN A 197 30.03 29.04 0.16
CA GLN A 197 30.46 27.98 -0.74
C GLN A 197 31.98 28.06 -0.95
N VAL A 198 32.65 26.92 -0.80
CA VAL A 198 34.06 26.79 -1.17
C VAL A 198 34.19 26.89 -2.69
N PRO A 199 35.14 27.69 -3.22
CA PRO A 199 35.37 27.80 -4.66
C PRO A 199 35.66 26.43 -5.29
N SER A 200 35.00 26.12 -6.40
CA SER A 200 35.08 24.79 -7.03
C SER A 200 36.49 24.43 -7.49
N GLU A 201 37.29 25.43 -7.87
CA GLU A 201 38.68 25.32 -8.29
C GLU A 201 39.65 24.90 -7.16
N GLU A 202 39.26 25.08 -5.89
CA GLU A 202 40.05 24.61 -4.75
C GLU A 202 39.73 23.16 -4.35
N ILE A 203 38.72 22.55 -4.98
CA ILE A 203 38.24 21.21 -4.64
C ILE A 203 38.67 20.23 -5.72
N LYS A 204 39.31 19.14 -5.31
CA LYS A 204 39.54 17.99 -6.21
C LYS A 204 38.46 16.96 -6.02
N TRP A 205 37.90 16.49 -7.12
CA TRP A 205 36.79 15.54 -7.11
C TRP A 205 37.25 14.16 -7.59
N TYR A 206 36.81 13.14 -6.85
CA TYR A 206 37.11 11.74 -7.15
C TYR A 206 35.84 10.91 -7.09
N GLN A 207 35.74 9.94 -7.98
CA GLN A 207 34.72 8.92 -7.96
C GLN A 207 35.35 7.58 -7.61
N GLN A 208 34.86 6.96 -6.54
CA GLN A 208 35.24 5.62 -6.12
C GLN A 208 34.19 4.61 -6.61
N ILE A 209 34.65 3.67 -7.43
CA ILE A 209 33.89 2.48 -7.83
C ILE A 209 34.48 1.25 -7.15
N SER A 210 33.63 0.26 -6.84
CA SER A 210 34.04 -1.01 -6.19
C SER A 210 33.62 -2.25 -6.98
N TYR A 211 33.07 -2.07 -8.18
CA TYR A 211 32.70 -3.16 -9.08
C TYR A 211 32.87 -2.70 -10.53
N PRO A 212 33.45 -3.52 -11.43
CA PRO A 212 34.01 -4.85 -11.15
C PRO A 212 35.31 -4.83 -10.33
N GLU A 213 35.97 -3.68 -10.23
CA GLU A 213 37.24 -3.50 -9.52
C GLU A 213 37.20 -2.22 -8.68
N ASP A 214 37.95 -2.21 -7.57
CA ASP A 214 38.15 -1.00 -6.76
C ASP A 214 39.04 0.00 -7.51
N GLN A 215 38.47 1.13 -7.90
CA GLN A 215 39.19 2.18 -8.64
C GLN A 215 38.76 3.58 -8.20
N VAL A 216 39.70 4.52 -8.32
CA VAL A 216 39.45 5.96 -8.15
C VAL A 216 39.59 6.64 -9.51
N ILE A 217 38.54 7.33 -9.94
CA ILE A 217 38.44 7.99 -11.23
C ILE A 217 38.27 9.49 -11.00
N THR A 218 39.10 10.30 -11.66
CA THR A 218 39.02 11.77 -11.68
C THR A 218 38.39 12.28 -12.97
N ALA A 219 38.13 13.59 -13.04
CA ALA A 219 37.62 14.21 -14.26
C ALA A 219 38.56 14.08 -15.47
N ASN A 220 39.86 13.92 -15.24
CA ASN A 220 40.89 13.84 -16.28
C ASN A 220 41.16 12.40 -16.77
N ASP A 221 40.63 11.39 -16.07
CA ASP A 221 40.82 9.98 -16.43
C ASP A 221 39.83 9.53 -17.50
N ASN A 222 40.07 8.35 -18.09
CA ASN A 222 39.07 7.72 -18.96
C ASN A 222 37.84 7.29 -18.14
N GLN A 223 36.72 7.97 -18.35
CA GLN A 223 35.49 7.76 -17.60
C GLN A 223 34.58 6.65 -18.18
N TYR A 224 35.10 5.78 -19.06
CA TYR A 224 34.34 4.66 -19.62
C TYR A 224 33.81 3.69 -18.53
N LYS A 225 34.60 3.44 -17.46
CA LYS A 225 34.16 2.62 -16.31
C LYS A 225 33.47 3.40 -15.18
N ALA A 226 33.38 4.74 -15.31
CA ALA A 226 32.74 5.57 -14.30
C ALA A 226 31.23 5.27 -14.22
N THR A 227 30.65 5.33 -13.03
CA THR A 227 29.19 5.20 -12.82
C THR A 227 28.43 6.44 -13.31
N PHE A 228 29.05 7.62 -13.21
CA PHE A 228 28.54 8.89 -13.73
C PHE A 228 29.68 9.71 -14.31
N ILE A 229 29.37 10.68 -15.18
CA ILE A 229 30.38 11.60 -15.73
C ILE A 229 30.70 12.65 -14.67
N LEU A 230 31.98 12.79 -14.33
CA LEU A 230 32.49 13.75 -13.35
C LEU A 230 33.31 14.84 -14.05
N SER A 231 32.99 16.09 -13.78
CA SER A 231 33.75 17.26 -14.26
C SER A 231 34.65 17.80 -13.14
N SER A 232 35.72 18.49 -13.52
CA SER A 232 36.70 19.03 -12.57
C SER A 232 36.11 20.07 -11.61
N ASP A 233 35.03 20.74 -12.00
CA ASP A 233 34.33 21.74 -11.18
C ASP A 233 33.30 21.14 -10.20
N GLY A 234 33.25 19.81 -10.07
CA GLY A 234 32.29 19.10 -9.22
C GLY A 234 30.93 18.85 -9.87
N THR A 235 30.78 19.13 -11.16
CA THR A 235 29.57 18.77 -11.91
C THR A 235 29.55 17.28 -12.21
N ILE A 236 28.49 16.60 -11.75
CA ILE A 236 28.18 15.21 -12.09
C ILE A 236 27.04 15.14 -13.09
N LYS A 237 27.13 14.25 -14.08
CA LYS A 237 26.08 14.02 -15.09
C LYS A 237 25.68 12.55 -15.18
N TRP A 238 24.40 12.33 -15.43
CA TRP A 238 23.82 11.02 -15.70
C TRP A 238 24.57 10.35 -16.84
N LYS A 239 24.84 9.06 -16.65
CA LYS A 239 25.45 8.17 -17.63
C LYS A 239 24.60 6.91 -17.68
N ASP A 240 24.37 6.39 -18.87
CA ASP A 240 23.64 5.14 -19.04
C ASP A 240 24.32 4.00 -18.26
N THR A 241 23.51 3.16 -17.61
CA THR A 241 24.01 2.03 -16.84
C THR A 241 24.39 0.84 -17.74
N LYS A 242 24.03 0.86 -19.03
CA LYS A 242 24.37 -0.14 -20.04
C LYS A 242 25.86 -0.10 -20.40
N GLU A 243 26.59 -1.14 -20.00
CA GLU A 243 28.03 -1.27 -20.32
C GLU A 243 28.30 -2.34 -21.41
N SER A 244 27.36 -3.24 -21.72
CA SER A 244 27.45 -4.27 -22.77
C SER A 244 26.08 -4.94 -23.00
N ASN A 245 25.99 -6.00 -23.81
CA ASN A 245 24.80 -6.86 -24.04
C ASN A 245 24.28 -7.59 -22.78
N GLU A 246 24.74 -7.21 -21.59
CA GLU A 246 24.30 -7.74 -20.31
C GLU A 246 22.98 -7.11 -19.85
N ARG A 247 22.34 -7.74 -18.85
CA ARG A 247 21.06 -7.32 -18.29
C ARG A 247 21.20 -5.92 -17.67
N GLU A 248 20.34 -4.98 -18.06
CA GLU A 248 20.31 -3.62 -17.52
C GLU A 248 20.11 -3.66 -15.99
N VAL A 249 21.04 -3.04 -15.26
CA VAL A 249 20.90 -2.84 -13.81
C VAL A 249 20.07 -1.58 -13.60
N GLU A 250 18.95 -1.69 -12.89
CA GLU A 250 18.02 -0.58 -12.64
C GLU A 250 18.67 0.61 -11.92
N GLU A 251 19.71 0.35 -11.12
CA GLU A 251 20.43 1.36 -10.36
C GLU A 251 21.91 0.97 -10.21
N LYS A 252 22.81 1.91 -10.53
CA LYS A 252 24.22 1.86 -10.14
C LYS A 252 24.47 2.90 -9.06
N SER A 253 25.51 2.68 -8.25
CA SER A 253 25.94 3.67 -7.30
C SER A 253 27.46 3.69 -7.18
N ALA A 254 28.01 4.90 -7.05
CA ALA A 254 29.40 5.10 -6.72
C ALA A 254 29.50 6.15 -5.63
N ARG A 255 30.62 6.11 -4.90
CA ARG A 255 30.91 7.12 -3.88
C ARG A 255 31.67 8.25 -4.54
N LEU A 256 31.22 9.47 -4.31
CA LEU A 256 31.95 10.66 -4.72
C LEU A 256 32.70 11.23 -3.50
N TRP A 257 33.92 11.69 -3.73
CA TRP A 257 34.77 12.34 -2.76
C TRP A 257 35.17 13.74 -3.24
N ALA A 258 35.08 14.70 -2.34
CA ALA A 258 35.68 16.03 -2.44
C ALA A 258 36.90 16.06 -1.54
N GLU A 259 38.07 16.35 -2.10
CA GLU A 259 39.27 16.71 -1.36
C GLU A 259 39.37 18.23 -1.32
N TYR A 260 39.47 18.77 -0.11
CA TYR A 260 39.70 20.18 0.13
C TYR A 260 40.77 20.34 1.20
N LYS A 261 41.93 20.88 0.81
CA LYS A 261 43.02 21.25 1.73
C LYS A 261 43.51 20.09 2.59
N GLY A 262 43.54 18.89 2.01
CA GLY A 262 43.94 17.64 2.63
C GLY A 262 42.82 16.88 3.35
N TYR A 263 41.59 17.40 3.41
CA TYR A 263 40.46 16.71 4.05
C TYR A 263 39.50 16.13 3.02
N LEU A 264 38.86 15.03 3.38
CA LEU A 264 37.98 14.27 2.49
C LEU A 264 36.53 14.32 2.95
N TYR A 265 35.63 14.61 2.02
CA TYR A 265 34.17 14.65 2.23
C TYR A 265 33.51 13.79 1.18
N SER A 266 32.49 13.01 1.54
CA SER A 266 31.87 12.11 0.57
C SER A 266 30.36 12.05 0.62
N THR A 267 29.82 11.58 -0.49
CA THR A 267 28.39 11.37 -0.70
C THR A 267 28.19 10.16 -1.60
N ILE A 268 27.01 9.56 -1.53
CA ILE A 268 26.63 8.45 -2.41
C ILE A 268 25.90 9.04 -3.62
N VAL A 269 26.37 8.73 -4.82
CA VAL A 269 25.65 9.08 -6.05
C VAL A 269 25.03 7.81 -6.60
N LYS A 270 23.70 7.80 -6.66
CA LYS A 270 22.89 6.78 -7.32
C LYS A 270 22.58 7.24 -8.73
N VAL A 271 22.65 6.34 -9.69
CA VAL A 271 22.33 6.60 -11.10
C VAL A 271 21.26 5.60 -11.49
N TYR A 272 20.07 6.11 -11.81
CA TYR A 272 18.99 5.27 -12.30
C TYR A 272 19.21 4.92 -13.76
N SER A 273 18.84 3.70 -14.13
CA SER A 273 18.77 3.31 -15.53
C SER A 273 17.74 4.16 -16.28
N GLU A 274 17.80 4.18 -17.62
CA GLU A 274 16.80 4.90 -18.41
C GLU A 274 15.39 4.37 -18.15
N ASP A 275 15.23 3.05 -18.09
CA ASP A 275 13.95 2.41 -17.85
C ASP A 275 13.39 2.79 -16.47
N LYS A 276 14.21 2.76 -15.41
CA LYS A 276 13.81 3.21 -14.07
C LYS A 276 13.45 4.70 -14.06
N SER A 277 14.25 5.54 -14.71
CA SER A 277 13.98 6.98 -14.83
C SER A 277 12.64 7.23 -15.51
N LYS A 278 12.33 6.46 -16.56
CA LYS A 278 11.06 6.56 -17.28
C LYS A 278 9.88 6.10 -16.42
N LEU A 279 10.02 5.00 -15.69
CA LEU A 279 8.97 4.54 -14.76
C LEU A 279 8.65 5.60 -13.70
N ILE A 280 9.67 6.25 -13.12
CA ILE A 280 9.49 7.31 -12.14
C ILE A 280 8.83 8.56 -12.77
N LYS A 281 9.25 8.95 -13.98
CA LYS A 281 8.62 10.04 -14.72
C LYS A 281 7.13 9.77 -14.98
N ASP A 282 6.81 8.60 -15.52
CA ASP A 282 5.44 8.16 -15.79
C ASP A 282 4.60 8.16 -14.48
N GLU A 283 5.13 7.63 -13.38
CA GLU A 283 4.47 7.63 -12.07
C GLU A 283 4.17 9.06 -11.57
N ASN A 284 5.14 9.96 -11.65
CA ASN A 284 4.98 11.36 -11.24
C ASN A 284 3.92 12.09 -12.09
N GLU A 285 3.92 11.88 -13.41
CA GLU A 285 2.89 12.43 -14.30
C GLU A 285 1.50 11.88 -13.97
N ALA A 286 1.40 10.61 -13.59
CA ALA A 286 0.14 10.00 -13.14
C ALA A 286 -0.35 10.60 -11.82
N ILE A 287 0.55 10.86 -10.86
CA ILE A 287 0.23 11.52 -9.59
C ILE A 287 -0.31 12.94 -9.83
N GLU A 288 0.38 13.74 -10.64
CA GLU A 288 -0.06 15.09 -10.98
C GLU A 288 -1.39 15.09 -11.74
N LYS A 289 -1.59 14.10 -12.63
CA LYS A 289 -2.86 13.94 -13.33
C LYS A 289 -4.00 13.54 -12.39
N ALA A 290 -3.75 12.67 -11.40
CA ALA A 290 -4.72 12.31 -10.38
C ALA A 290 -5.17 13.54 -9.56
N LYS A 291 -4.21 14.38 -9.11
CA LYS A 291 -4.49 15.66 -8.45
C LYS A 291 -5.39 16.55 -9.29
N LYS A 292 -5.02 16.75 -10.55
CA LYS A 292 -5.79 17.57 -11.50
C LYS A 292 -7.21 17.05 -11.70
N ILE A 293 -7.40 15.74 -11.90
CA ILE A 293 -8.73 15.13 -12.03
C ILE A 293 -9.57 15.40 -10.78
N VAL A 294 -9.01 15.18 -9.59
CA VAL A 294 -9.73 15.40 -8.32
C VAL A 294 -10.12 16.86 -8.12
N GLU A 295 -9.23 17.80 -8.47
CA GLU A 295 -9.45 19.24 -8.35
C GLU A 295 -10.48 19.77 -9.34
N GLU A 296 -10.33 19.45 -10.64
CA GLU A 296 -11.23 19.90 -11.71
C GLU A 296 -12.67 19.43 -11.48
N ASN A 297 -12.86 18.25 -10.90
CA ASN A 297 -14.19 17.72 -10.60
C ASN A 297 -14.71 18.10 -9.20
N GLY A 298 -13.92 18.81 -8.39
CA GLY A 298 -14.34 19.30 -7.07
C GLY A 298 -14.61 18.20 -6.03
N TRP A 299 -14.10 16.98 -6.23
CA TRP A 299 -14.48 15.82 -5.42
C TRP A 299 -14.04 15.91 -3.95
N LYS A 300 -12.99 16.67 -3.62
CA LYS A 300 -12.57 16.92 -2.23
C LYS A 300 -13.68 17.54 -1.37
N LYS A 301 -14.70 18.15 -1.99
CA LYS A 301 -15.86 18.76 -1.31
C LYS A 301 -17.02 17.78 -1.09
N LEU A 302 -16.90 16.52 -1.52
CA LEU A 302 -17.94 15.51 -1.38
C LEU A 302 -17.75 14.67 -0.10
N PRO A 303 -18.82 14.10 0.47
CA PRO A 303 -18.72 13.04 1.48
C PRO A 303 -17.98 11.79 0.95
N THR A 304 -17.39 10.99 1.84
CA THR A 304 -16.48 9.89 1.49
C THR A 304 -17.05 8.88 0.50
N LEU A 305 -18.31 8.46 0.68
CA LEU A 305 -18.96 7.51 -0.24
C LEU A 305 -19.20 8.12 -1.63
N GLU A 306 -19.52 9.42 -1.69
CA GLU A 306 -19.69 10.15 -2.94
C GLU A 306 -18.36 10.39 -3.66
N LYS A 307 -17.27 10.69 -2.92
CA LYS A 307 -15.89 10.71 -3.45
C LYS A 307 -15.56 9.40 -4.16
N LEU A 308 -15.76 8.26 -3.48
CA LEU A 308 -15.52 6.93 -4.04
C LEU A 308 -16.41 6.66 -5.26
N THR A 309 -17.71 6.96 -5.16
CA THR A 309 -18.67 6.76 -6.26
C THR A 309 -18.23 7.53 -7.50
N LYS A 310 -17.88 8.82 -7.37
CA LYS A 310 -17.49 9.67 -8.50
C LYS A 310 -16.15 9.27 -9.11
N ALA A 311 -15.16 8.91 -8.28
CA ALA A 311 -13.89 8.40 -8.77
C ALA A 311 -14.08 7.09 -9.57
N TYR A 312 -14.91 6.17 -9.06
CA TYR A 312 -15.22 4.91 -9.73
C TYR A 312 -15.98 5.13 -11.06
N GLU A 313 -16.99 6.00 -11.08
CA GLU A 313 -17.71 6.40 -12.32
C GLU A 313 -16.76 6.97 -13.37
N TRP A 314 -15.87 7.87 -12.95
CA TRP A 314 -14.91 8.50 -13.86
C TRP A 314 -13.95 7.48 -14.46
N VAL A 315 -13.34 6.62 -13.63
CA VAL A 315 -12.37 5.63 -14.13
C VAL A 315 -13.04 4.60 -15.05
N THR A 316 -14.23 4.10 -14.70
CA THR A 316 -14.97 3.13 -15.53
C THR A 316 -15.40 3.68 -16.89
N LYS A 317 -15.59 5.00 -16.99
CA LYS A 317 -16.11 5.67 -18.19
C LYS A 317 -15.01 6.28 -19.07
N GLU A 318 -14.04 6.95 -18.46
CA GLU A 318 -13.05 7.76 -19.18
C GLU A 318 -11.81 6.95 -19.60
N VAL A 319 -11.51 5.86 -18.89
CA VAL A 319 -10.38 4.98 -19.21
C VAL A 319 -10.87 3.86 -20.13
N LYS A 320 -10.17 3.63 -21.24
CA LYS A 320 -10.48 2.56 -22.20
C LYS A 320 -9.64 1.33 -21.93
N TYR A 321 -10.23 0.15 -22.12
CA TYR A 321 -9.49 -1.09 -21.99
C TYR A 321 -8.62 -1.31 -23.23
N ASP A 322 -7.35 -1.66 -23.00
CA ASP A 322 -6.45 -2.06 -24.07
C ASP A 322 -6.58 -3.56 -24.35
N TYR A 323 -7.25 -3.89 -25.45
CA TYR A 323 -7.37 -5.26 -25.96
C TYR A 323 -6.19 -5.68 -26.84
N ASP A 324 -5.22 -4.80 -27.07
CA ASP A 324 -4.07 -5.13 -27.89
C ASP A 324 -3.10 -6.02 -27.10
N PHE A 325 -3.11 -7.31 -27.44
CA PHE A 325 -2.18 -8.31 -26.93
C PHE A 325 -0.90 -8.41 -27.76
N THR A 326 -0.79 -7.62 -28.84
CA THR A 326 0.32 -7.67 -29.79
C THR A 326 1.32 -6.54 -29.57
N THR A 327 2.51 -6.92 -29.10
CA THR A 327 3.81 -6.20 -29.18
C THR A 327 4.10 -5.08 -28.17
N GLY A 328 5.12 -5.33 -27.33
CA GLY A 328 5.83 -4.34 -26.52
C GLY A 328 6.17 -4.87 -25.12
N PRO A 329 7.23 -4.35 -24.45
CA PRO A 329 7.57 -4.79 -23.10
C PRO A 329 6.33 -4.68 -22.20
N ILE A 330 6.14 -5.73 -21.39
CA ILE A 330 4.99 -6.01 -20.50
C ILE A 330 4.61 -4.80 -19.59
N LEU A 331 5.47 -3.77 -19.52
CA LEU A 331 5.33 -2.55 -18.73
C LEU A 331 4.55 -1.40 -19.41
N LYS A 332 4.34 -1.39 -20.74
CA LYS A 332 3.86 -0.16 -21.43
C LYS A 332 2.43 0.28 -21.07
N ASN A 333 1.53 -0.66 -20.76
CA ASN A 333 0.09 -0.42 -20.55
C ASN A 333 -0.42 -0.95 -19.20
N GLN A 334 0.43 -1.00 -18.17
CA GLN A 334 0.14 -1.63 -16.88
C GLN A 334 0.47 -0.74 -15.66
N ASN A 335 0.53 0.57 -15.88
CA ASN A 335 0.86 1.56 -14.85
C ASN A 335 -0.22 2.65 -14.76
N ALA A 336 -0.21 3.42 -13.68
CA ALA A 336 -1.19 4.49 -13.49
C ALA A 336 -1.09 5.56 -14.59
N HIS A 337 0.09 5.78 -15.17
CA HIS A 337 0.30 6.71 -16.29
C HIS A 337 -0.53 6.32 -17.52
N SER A 338 -0.53 5.05 -17.91
CA SER A 338 -1.36 4.54 -19.01
C SER A 338 -2.87 4.72 -18.73
N ALA A 339 -3.28 4.62 -17.47
CA ALA A 339 -4.67 4.79 -17.07
C ALA A 339 -5.10 6.26 -17.05
N LEU A 340 -4.35 7.14 -16.37
CA LEU A 340 -4.79 8.50 -16.07
C LEU A 340 -4.36 9.52 -17.12
N VAL A 341 -3.20 9.32 -17.75
CA VAL A 341 -2.65 10.24 -18.76
C VAL A 341 -3.01 9.77 -20.16
N LYS A 342 -2.78 8.49 -20.49
CA LYS A 342 -3.09 7.96 -21.82
C LYS A 342 -4.55 7.53 -21.99
N LEU A 343 -5.31 7.39 -20.90
CA LEU A 343 -6.71 6.93 -20.90
C LEU A 343 -6.93 5.59 -21.61
N LYS A 344 -5.90 4.73 -21.67
CA LYS A 344 -5.97 3.41 -22.31
C LYS A 344 -5.01 2.44 -21.61
N THR A 345 -5.54 1.39 -21.01
CA THR A 345 -4.77 0.49 -20.13
C THR A 345 -5.44 -0.87 -19.93
N VAL A 346 -4.78 -1.80 -19.24
CA VAL A 346 -5.36 -3.08 -18.79
C VAL A 346 -5.67 -3.08 -17.29
N CYS A 347 -6.27 -4.16 -16.80
CA CYS A 347 -6.54 -4.51 -15.39
C CYS A 347 -5.61 -3.80 -14.36
N THR A 348 -4.30 -4.01 -14.45
CA THR A 348 -3.30 -3.40 -13.56
C THR A 348 -3.29 -1.87 -13.55
N GLY A 349 -3.39 -1.22 -14.72
CA GLY A 349 -3.34 0.24 -14.80
C GLY A 349 -4.61 0.89 -14.27
N TYR A 350 -5.79 0.30 -14.51
CA TYR A 350 -7.04 0.75 -13.87
C TYR A 350 -6.91 0.76 -12.35
N ALA A 351 -6.45 -0.36 -11.77
CA ALA A 351 -6.33 -0.50 -10.32
C ALA A 351 -5.30 0.47 -9.71
N LYS A 352 -4.16 0.70 -10.41
CA LYS A 352 -3.16 1.69 -9.98
C LYS A 352 -3.68 3.14 -10.15
N GLY A 353 -4.37 3.44 -11.25
CA GLY A 353 -4.96 4.75 -11.52
C GLY A 353 -6.04 5.13 -10.52
N LEU A 354 -6.99 4.23 -10.25
CA LEU A 354 -8.00 4.43 -9.21
C LEU A 354 -7.35 4.61 -7.83
N LYS A 355 -6.33 3.81 -7.51
CA LYS A 355 -5.59 3.96 -6.24
C LYS A 355 -4.98 5.36 -6.08
N LEU A 356 -4.33 5.92 -7.11
CA LEU A 356 -3.79 7.29 -7.03
C LEU A 356 -4.89 8.34 -6.83
N ILE A 357 -6.03 8.22 -7.52
CA ILE A 357 -7.18 9.12 -7.33
C ILE A 357 -7.72 9.01 -5.89
N LEU A 358 -7.85 7.79 -5.35
CA LEU A 358 -8.37 7.56 -4.00
C LEU A 358 -7.38 8.02 -2.91
N GLU A 359 -6.08 7.89 -3.14
CA GLU A 359 -5.05 8.45 -2.26
C GLU A 359 -5.15 9.98 -2.18
N GLU A 360 -5.33 10.65 -3.32
CA GLU A 360 -5.57 12.09 -3.37
C GLU A 360 -6.87 12.52 -2.67
N LEU A 361 -7.89 11.65 -2.68
CA LEU A 361 -9.16 11.85 -1.98
C LEU A 361 -9.11 11.50 -0.48
N GLY A 362 -7.99 10.94 0.00
CA GLY A 362 -7.80 10.49 1.38
C GLY A 362 -8.56 9.20 1.74
N ILE A 363 -8.91 8.37 0.75
CA ILE A 363 -9.62 7.11 0.94
C ILE A 363 -8.60 5.96 0.94
N PRO A 364 -8.46 5.21 2.06
CA PRO A 364 -7.58 4.05 2.10
C PRO A 364 -7.89 3.05 0.99
N CYS A 365 -6.87 2.74 0.19
CA CYS A 365 -7.00 1.86 -0.97
C CYS A 365 -5.79 0.92 -1.05
N LYS A 366 -6.05 -0.38 -1.25
CA LYS A 366 -5.05 -1.43 -1.46
C LYS A 366 -5.18 -1.96 -2.89
N PHE A 367 -4.05 -2.29 -3.49
CA PHE A 367 -4.00 -3.02 -4.76
C PHE A 367 -4.12 -4.51 -4.47
N ILE A 368 -4.95 -5.22 -5.22
CA ILE A 368 -5.13 -6.67 -5.11
C ILE A 368 -4.83 -7.30 -6.46
N GLU A 369 -4.17 -8.45 -6.39
CA GLU A 369 -3.91 -9.31 -7.53
C GLU A 369 -4.38 -10.73 -7.24
N GLY A 370 -4.76 -11.45 -8.29
CA GLY A 370 -5.21 -12.82 -8.17
C GLY A 370 -5.61 -13.42 -9.51
N GLN A 371 -6.33 -14.53 -9.47
CA GLN A 371 -7.01 -15.14 -10.60
C GLN A 371 -8.51 -15.04 -10.36
N SER A 372 -9.24 -14.47 -11.32
CA SER A 372 -10.67 -14.26 -11.18
C SER A 372 -11.38 -14.58 -12.50
N LYS A 373 -12.46 -15.36 -12.41
CA LYS A 373 -13.29 -15.69 -13.59
C LYS A 373 -14.34 -14.61 -13.89
N ARG A 374 -14.25 -13.43 -13.25
CA ARG A 374 -15.18 -12.31 -13.42
C ARG A 374 -15.14 -11.68 -14.82
N GLU A 375 -13.99 -11.64 -15.48
CA GLU A 375 -13.87 -11.16 -16.86
C GLU A 375 -13.88 -12.29 -17.90
N THR A 376 -13.02 -13.31 -17.74
CA THR A 376 -12.87 -14.43 -18.68
C THR A 376 -12.33 -15.67 -17.94
N SER A 377 -12.30 -16.83 -18.61
CA SER A 377 -11.80 -18.08 -18.02
C SER A 377 -10.31 -17.99 -17.66
N GLU A 378 -10.01 -17.93 -16.35
CA GLU A 378 -8.68 -18.05 -15.73
C GLU A 378 -7.63 -17.02 -16.20
N ALA A 379 -8.00 -15.74 -16.20
CA ALA A 379 -7.03 -14.65 -16.31
C ALA A 379 -6.49 -14.25 -14.93
N LYS A 380 -5.18 -14.03 -14.83
CA LYS A 380 -4.64 -13.19 -13.75
C LYS A 380 -5.30 -11.82 -13.86
N HIS A 381 -5.66 -11.20 -12.75
CA HIS A 381 -6.40 -9.95 -12.71
C HIS A 381 -5.91 -9.06 -11.57
N ALA A 382 -6.18 -7.76 -11.69
CA ALA A 382 -5.90 -6.77 -10.65
C ALA A 382 -7.06 -5.81 -10.44
N TRP A 383 -7.34 -5.51 -9.18
CA TRP A 383 -8.41 -4.61 -8.74
C TRP A 383 -8.03 -3.96 -7.41
N ASN A 384 -8.99 -3.32 -6.73
CA ASN A 384 -8.73 -2.62 -5.48
C ASN A 384 -9.58 -3.14 -4.31
N LEU A 385 -9.03 -3.01 -3.10
CA LEU A 385 -9.77 -2.98 -1.85
C LEU A 385 -9.82 -1.54 -1.36
N VAL A 386 -11.00 -1.06 -0.94
CA VAL A 386 -11.21 0.29 -0.39
C VAL A 386 -11.80 0.21 1.00
N GLN A 387 -11.37 1.10 1.90
CA GLN A 387 -11.89 1.15 3.26
C GLN A 387 -12.91 2.27 3.43
N ILE A 388 -14.14 1.91 3.81
CA ILE A 388 -15.22 2.85 4.16
C ILE A 388 -15.73 2.42 5.54
N ASP A 389 -15.85 3.37 6.47
CA ASP A 389 -16.30 3.11 7.86
C ASP A 389 -15.56 1.97 8.56
N ASN A 390 -14.23 1.93 8.38
CA ASN A 390 -13.32 0.92 8.94
C ASN A 390 -13.52 -0.52 8.39
N GLU A 391 -14.38 -0.70 7.39
CA GLU A 391 -14.65 -1.95 6.69
C GLU A 391 -14.04 -1.95 5.28
N TRP A 392 -13.50 -3.09 4.86
CA TRP A 392 -12.85 -3.25 3.55
C TRP A 392 -13.78 -3.88 2.52
N TYR A 393 -13.89 -3.25 1.36
CA TYR A 393 -14.73 -3.68 0.24
C TYR A 393 -13.92 -3.77 -1.04
N HIS A 394 -14.24 -4.74 -1.91
CA HIS A 394 -13.65 -4.82 -3.24
C HIS A 394 -14.34 -3.84 -4.20
N VAL A 395 -13.53 -3.18 -5.01
CA VAL A 395 -13.97 -2.38 -6.16
C VAL A 395 -13.14 -2.74 -7.39
N ASP A 396 -13.80 -2.92 -8.52
CA ASP A 396 -13.14 -3.27 -9.79
C ASP A 396 -13.68 -2.42 -10.95
N THR A 397 -12.97 -1.34 -11.23
CA THR A 397 -13.29 -0.43 -12.33
C THR A 397 -13.00 -1.02 -13.72
N THR A 398 -12.16 -2.06 -13.80
CA THR A 398 -11.87 -2.71 -15.08
C THR A 398 -13.04 -3.54 -15.53
N SER A 399 -13.55 -4.41 -14.65
CA SER A 399 -14.68 -5.30 -14.96
C SER A 399 -16.00 -4.55 -15.19
N ASP A 400 -16.10 -3.32 -14.67
CA ASP A 400 -17.29 -2.46 -14.81
C ASP A 400 -17.10 -1.31 -15.82
N ARG A 401 -16.05 -1.37 -16.64
CA ARG A 401 -15.77 -0.44 -17.73
C ARG A 401 -16.97 -0.28 -18.67
N THR A 402 -17.18 0.92 -19.19
CA THR A 402 -18.36 1.21 -20.01
C THR A 402 -18.13 2.43 -20.91
N ASN A 403 -18.75 2.43 -22.08
CA ASN A 403 -18.86 3.63 -22.92
C ASN A 403 -20.13 4.47 -22.59
N SER A 404 -20.90 4.04 -21.59
CA SER A 404 -22.20 4.63 -21.25
C SER A 404 -22.28 4.94 -19.74
N LYS A 405 -23.32 4.49 -19.05
CA LYS A 405 -23.45 4.64 -17.60
C LYS A 405 -22.81 3.46 -16.88
N THR A 406 -22.09 3.75 -15.80
CA THR A 406 -21.51 2.74 -14.90
C THR A 406 -22.62 1.93 -14.25
N LYS A 407 -22.49 0.60 -14.27
CA LYS A 407 -23.51 -0.34 -13.78
C LYS A 407 -23.33 -0.71 -12.31
N PHE A 408 -22.15 -0.48 -11.74
CA PHE A 408 -21.78 -0.75 -10.35
C PHE A 408 -21.82 -2.25 -9.97
N ASN A 409 -21.63 -3.15 -10.93
CA ASN A 409 -21.65 -4.60 -10.67
C ASN A 409 -20.52 -5.03 -9.72
N PHE A 410 -19.40 -4.31 -9.79
CA PHE A 410 -18.20 -4.62 -9.02
C PHE A 410 -17.84 -3.48 -8.05
N PHE A 411 -18.87 -2.85 -7.47
CA PHE A 411 -18.73 -1.75 -6.54
C PHE A 411 -19.17 -2.16 -5.13
N LEU A 412 -18.27 -1.99 -4.16
CA LEU A 412 -18.47 -2.39 -2.77
C LEU A 412 -18.87 -3.86 -2.62
N ASN A 413 -18.17 -4.74 -3.33
CA ASN A 413 -18.29 -6.19 -3.16
C ASN A 413 -17.53 -6.65 -1.89
N THR A 414 -17.77 -7.89 -1.50
CA THR A 414 -17.09 -8.61 -0.41
C THR A 414 -16.49 -9.92 -0.95
N ASN A 415 -15.76 -10.67 -0.10
CA ASN A 415 -15.22 -11.98 -0.48
C ASN A 415 -16.30 -12.96 -0.98
N ASP A 416 -17.51 -12.86 -0.43
CA ASP A 416 -18.66 -13.70 -0.80
C ASP A 416 -19.14 -13.43 -2.23
N ASP A 417 -18.81 -12.27 -2.81
CA ASP A 417 -19.16 -11.96 -4.19
C ASP A 417 -18.16 -12.56 -5.18
N PHE A 418 -17.16 -13.32 -4.75
CA PHE A 418 -16.22 -14.04 -5.63
C PHE A 418 -16.55 -15.53 -5.65
N LEU A 419 -16.20 -16.21 -6.75
CA LEU A 419 -16.33 -17.67 -6.82
C LEU A 419 -15.29 -18.34 -5.92
N GLU A 420 -15.59 -19.53 -5.40
CA GLU A 420 -14.61 -20.33 -4.64
C GLU A 420 -13.35 -20.66 -5.46
N SER A 421 -13.50 -20.76 -6.79
CA SER A 421 -12.39 -20.99 -7.71
C SER A 421 -11.51 -19.75 -7.95
N ASP A 422 -11.93 -18.56 -7.49
CA ASP A 422 -11.11 -17.35 -7.61
C ASP A 422 -10.01 -17.36 -6.54
N ILE A 423 -8.76 -17.14 -6.97
CA ILE A 423 -7.56 -17.27 -6.13
C ILE A 423 -6.98 -15.89 -5.88
N PHE A 424 -7.10 -15.39 -4.66
CA PHE A 424 -6.49 -14.14 -4.19
C PHE A 424 -6.43 -14.16 -2.65
N ASP A 425 -5.73 -13.18 -2.07
CA ASP A 425 -5.72 -13.04 -0.61
C ASP A 425 -7.08 -12.55 -0.10
N ARG A 426 -7.81 -13.46 0.53
CA ARG A 426 -9.10 -13.20 1.18
C ARG A 426 -8.96 -12.77 2.64
N ASN A 427 -7.74 -12.87 3.20
CA ASN A 427 -7.49 -12.67 4.62
C ASN A 427 -7.08 -11.23 4.92
N PHE A 428 -8.07 -10.40 5.23
CA PHE A 428 -7.84 -9.05 5.73
C PHE A 428 -8.76 -8.76 6.92
N LYS A 429 -8.31 -7.88 7.81
CA LYS A 429 -9.09 -7.47 8.98
C LYS A 429 -10.29 -6.63 8.54
N ASN A 430 -11.40 -6.74 9.26
CA ASN A 430 -12.63 -5.97 9.06
C ASN A 430 -13.19 -6.08 7.63
N PRO A 431 -13.50 -7.29 7.12
CA PRO A 431 -14.20 -7.42 5.85
C PRO A 431 -15.57 -6.74 5.93
N GLY A 432 -15.91 -5.97 4.91
CA GLY A 432 -17.15 -5.22 4.89
C GLY A 432 -18.38 -6.07 4.77
N SER A 433 -19.49 -5.55 5.26
CA SER A 433 -20.78 -6.25 5.22
C SER A 433 -21.96 -5.31 4.98
N ARG A 434 -21.95 -4.13 5.62
CA ARG A 434 -23.08 -3.20 5.65
C ARG A 434 -23.36 -2.53 4.30
N LEU A 435 -22.31 -2.22 3.52
CA LEU A 435 -22.42 -1.57 2.22
C LEU A 435 -22.27 -2.56 1.04
N ARG A 436 -22.31 -3.87 1.31
CA ARG A 436 -22.16 -4.91 0.27
C ARG A 436 -23.21 -4.70 -0.83
N ASN A 437 -22.78 -4.53 -2.08
CA ASN A 437 -23.65 -4.35 -3.25
C ASN A 437 -24.64 -3.17 -3.12
N LEU A 438 -24.25 -2.10 -2.41
CA LEU A 438 -25.11 -0.96 -2.07
C LEU A 438 -25.92 -0.36 -3.23
N LYS A 439 -25.40 -0.40 -4.47
CA LYS A 439 -26.06 0.18 -5.64
C LYS A 439 -27.24 -0.67 -6.16
N PHE A 440 -27.42 -1.88 -5.65
CA PHE A 440 -28.53 -2.78 -5.99
C PHE A 440 -29.56 -2.81 -4.86
N LYS A 441 -30.62 -1.97 -4.97
CA LYS A 441 -31.72 -1.92 -3.97
C LYS A 441 -32.47 -3.25 -3.79
N ASN A 442 -32.34 -4.16 -4.75
CA ASN A 442 -32.94 -5.48 -4.73
C ASN A 442 -31.96 -6.62 -4.39
N PHE A 443 -30.75 -6.27 -3.92
CA PHE A 443 -29.82 -7.25 -3.36
C PHE A 443 -30.31 -7.70 -1.98
N VAL A 444 -30.31 -9.01 -1.73
CA VAL A 444 -30.79 -9.62 -0.49
C VAL A 444 -29.74 -10.59 0.07
N LYS A 445 -29.39 -10.42 1.36
CA LYS A 445 -28.42 -11.26 2.07
C LYS A 445 -29.10 -12.15 3.11
N THR A 446 -30.18 -11.66 3.70
CA THR A 446 -30.90 -12.30 4.80
C THR A 446 -32.37 -12.52 4.45
N LYS A 447 -33.06 -13.41 5.16
CA LYS A 447 -34.51 -13.59 5.04
C LYS A 447 -35.24 -12.24 5.23
N GLU A 448 -34.77 -11.41 6.15
CA GLU A 448 -35.35 -10.10 6.42
C GLU A 448 -35.24 -9.16 5.20
N ASP A 449 -34.12 -9.17 4.48
CA ASP A 449 -33.98 -8.37 3.26
C ASP A 449 -35.01 -8.79 2.20
N VAL A 450 -35.27 -10.10 2.09
CA VAL A 450 -36.32 -10.62 1.20
C VAL A 450 -37.70 -10.16 1.65
N MET A 451 -38.00 -10.21 2.95
CA MET A 451 -39.26 -9.71 3.51
C MET A 451 -39.50 -8.24 3.21
N VAL A 452 -38.48 -7.41 3.41
CA VAL A 452 -38.51 -5.99 3.12
C VAL A 452 -38.65 -5.74 1.61
N LEU A 453 -37.99 -6.53 0.77
CA LEU A 453 -38.12 -6.41 -0.68
C LEU A 453 -39.53 -6.78 -1.16
N ILE A 454 -40.14 -7.82 -0.58
CA ILE A 454 -41.55 -8.18 -0.81
C ILE A 454 -42.45 -7.00 -0.42
N ASP A 455 -42.22 -6.42 0.76
CA ASP A 455 -42.98 -5.26 1.25
C ASP A 455 -42.88 -4.07 0.28
N ASN A 456 -41.69 -3.78 -0.23
CA ASN A 456 -41.45 -2.69 -1.18
C ASN A 456 -42.10 -2.92 -2.56
N ASN A 457 -42.29 -4.17 -2.97
CA ASN A 457 -42.95 -4.53 -4.24
C ASN A 457 -44.45 -4.82 -4.08
N PHE A 458 -45.00 -4.73 -2.86
CA PHE A 458 -46.42 -4.86 -2.61
C PHE A 458 -47.18 -3.62 -3.09
N ASN A 459 -48.19 -3.84 -3.93
CA ASN A 459 -49.06 -2.78 -4.39
C ASN A 459 -50.35 -2.78 -3.55
N PRO A 460 -50.60 -1.72 -2.76
CA PRO A 460 -51.75 -1.67 -1.86
C PRO A 460 -53.09 -1.52 -2.59
N ASN A 461 -53.11 -1.04 -3.84
CA ASN A 461 -54.36 -0.81 -4.58
C ASN A 461 -54.94 -2.12 -5.12
N ASN A 462 -54.08 -3.02 -5.61
CA ASN A 462 -54.48 -4.34 -6.09
C ASN A 462 -54.21 -5.46 -5.07
N ARG A 463 -53.61 -5.12 -3.91
CA ARG A 463 -53.32 -6.01 -2.77
C ARG A 463 -52.48 -7.23 -3.12
N GLN A 464 -51.50 -7.06 -4.00
CA GLN A 464 -50.69 -8.17 -4.49
C GLN A 464 -49.26 -7.76 -4.79
N VAL A 465 -48.38 -8.76 -4.80
CA VAL A 465 -47.03 -8.68 -5.36
C VAL A 465 -47.06 -9.45 -6.68
N ASN A 466 -47.11 -8.75 -7.80
CA ASN A 466 -47.21 -9.42 -9.11
C ASN A 466 -45.88 -10.04 -9.55
N ARG A 467 -44.79 -9.34 -9.22
CA ARG A 467 -43.45 -9.66 -9.68
C ARG A 467 -42.44 -9.23 -8.63
N LEU A 468 -41.47 -10.09 -8.35
CA LEU A 468 -40.36 -9.81 -7.45
C LEU A 468 -39.05 -10.11 -8.18
N SER A 469 -38.21 -9.08 -8.37
CA SER A 469 -36.87 -9.24 -8.93
C SER A 469 -35.85 -9.02 -7.84
N LEU A 470 -35.00 -10.00 -7.58
CA LEU A 470 -34.00 -9.95 -6.52
C LEU A 470 -32.65 -10.45 -7.00
N ILE A 471 -31.59 -9.98 -6.34
CA ILE A 471 -30.23 -10.47 -6.51
C ILE A 471 -29.82 -11.12 -5.20
N VAL A 472 -29.50 -12.41 -5.23
CA VAL A 472 -29.15 -13.20 -4.05
C VAL A 472 -27.82 -13.93 -4.25
N ASP A 473 -27.11 -14.14 -3.15
CA ASP A 473 -25.88 -14.93 -3.13
C ASP A 473 -26.11 -16.39 -3.56
N ARG A 474 -25.10 -16.99 -4.19
CA ARG A 474 -25.15 -18.38 -4.67
C ARG A 474 -25.26 -19.32 -3.47
N GLY A 475 -26.37 -20.04 -3.37
CA GLY A 475 -26.63 -20.98 -2.27
C GLY A 475 -27.60 -20.45 -1.21
N ASN A 476 -27.95 -19.16 -1.26
CA ASN A 476 -28.92 -18.55 -0.35
C ASN A 476 -30.36 -18.54 -0.92
N PHE A 477 -30.69 -19.40 -1.86
CA PHE A 477 -32.08 -19.54 -2.35
C PHE A 477 -33.05 -19.98 -1.26
N ASN A 478 -32.58 -20.71 -0.25
CA ASN A 478 -33.40 -21.17 0.86
C ASN A 478 -34.01 -20.02 1.67
N ILE A 479 -33.27 -18.92 1.88
CA ILE A 479 -33.83 -17.75 2.60
C ILE A 479 -34.93 -17.07 1.79
N VAL A 480 -34.85 -17.13 0.46
CA VAL A 480 -35.88 -16.61 -0.45
C VAL A 480 -37.13 -17.47 -0.32
N ASN A 481 -37.01 -18.79 -0.48
CA ASN A 481 -38.16 -19.71 -0.40
C ASN A 481 -38.87 -19.60 0.96
N LYS A 482 -38.12 -19.61 2.06
CA LYS A 482 -38.68 -19.41 3.42
C LYS A 482 -39.43 -18.09 3.56
N ALA A 483 -38.91 -17.00 2.97
CA ALA A 483 -39.57 -15.72 3.02
C ALA A 483 -40.86 -15.69 2.19
N LEU A 484 -40.86 -16.32 1.01
CA LEU A 484 -42.05 -16.45 0.17
C LEU A 484 -43.14 -17.28 0.86
N GLU A 485 -42.77 -18.41 1.47
CA GLU A 485 -43.67 -19.26 2.26
C GLU A 485 -44.30 -18.50 3.44
N GLU A 486 -43.49 -17.82 4.25
CA GLU A 486 -43.97 -17.05 5.40
C GLU A 486 -44.82 -15.84 4.98
N ARG A 487 -44.70 -15.38 3.73
CA ARG A 487 -45.56 -14.34 3.14
C ARG A 487 -46.76 -14.89 2.38
N ASN A 488 -46.94 -16.22 2.34
CA ASN A 488 -47.98 -16.90 1.58
C ASN A 488 -48.00 -16.49 0.09
N LEU A 489 -46.83 -16.30 -0.51
CA LEU A 489 -46.69 -15.96 -1.92
C LEU A 489 -46.53 -17.22 -2.76
N ASP A 490 -47.59 -17.59 -3.47
CA ASP A 490 -47.60 -18.76 -4.36
C ASP A 490 -46.91 -18.43 -5.70
N VAL A 491 -45.79 -19.09 -5.97
CA VAL A 491 -44.96 -18.84 -7.15
C VAL A 491 -45.62 -19.49 -8.37
N GLN A 492 -46.07 -18.65 -9.31
CA GLN A 492 -46.60 -19.10 -10.60
C GLN A 492 -45.47 -19.54 -11.54
N ASN A 493 -44.42 -18.72 -11.64
CA ASN A 493 -43.28 -18.96 -12.51
C ASN A 493 -42.06 -18.22 -11.97
N TRP A 494 -40.87 -18.66 -12.38
CA TRP A 494 -39.63 -17.97 -12.09
C TRP A 494 -38.65 -18.10 -13.25
N SER A 495 -37.76 -17.12 -13.37
CA SER A 495 -36.69 -17.14 -14.36
C SER A 495 -35.42 -16.48 -13.84
N TYR A 496 -34.30 -16.82 -14.43
CA TYR A 496 -33.06 -16.08 -14.21
C TYR A 496 -33.14 -14.73 -14.91
N GLY A 497 -32.84 -13.68 -14.16
CA GLY A 497 -32.61 -12.35 -14.73
C GLY A 497 -31.25 -12.25 -15.40
N SER A 498 -30.99 -11.09 -16.02
CA SER A 498 -29.64 -10.80 -16.52
C SER A 498 -28.69 -10.62 -15.32
N THR A 499 -27.67 -11.47 -15.24
CA THR A 499 -26.53 -11.29 -14.34
C THR A 499 -25.33 -10.77 -15.13
N SER A 500 -24.50 -9.93 -14.51
CA SER A 500 -23.16 -9.66 -15.03
C SER A 500 -22.37 -10.97 -15.11
N SER A 501 -21.67 -11.20 -16.23
CA SER A 501 -20.78 -12.34 -16.41
C SER A 501 -19.83 -12.46 -15.22
N GLY A 502 -19.71 -13.68 -14.66
CA GLY A 502 -18.73 -14.00 -13.63
C GLY A 502 -19.03 -13.55 -12.18
N SER A 503 -20.18 -12.91 -11.90
CA SER A 503 -20.64 -12.77 -10.50
C SER A 503 -21.25 -14.09 -9.99
N PRO A 504 -20.94 -14.54 -8.75
CA PRO A 504 -21.63 -15.67 -8.13
C PRO A 504 -23.09 -15.33 -7.83
N ASN A 505 -23.40 -14.05 -7.58
CA ASN A 505 -24.76 -13.60 -7.29
C ASN A 505 -25.70 -13.91 -8.45
N LYS A 506 -26.91 -14.37 -8.12
CA LYS A 506 -27.94 -14.75 -9.09
C LYS A 506 -29.09 -13.75 -9.04
N SER A 507 -29.42 -13.22 -10.21
CA SER A 507 -30.62 -12.44 -10.44
C SER A 507 -31.77 -13.39 -10.72
N ILE A 508 -32.84 -13.29 -9.95
CA ILE A 508 -34.03 -14.13 -10.09
C ILE A 508 -35.25 -13.22 -10.18
N ILE A 509 -36.17 -13.60 -11.06
CA ILE A 509 -37.45 -12.94 -11.22
C ILE A 509 -38.53 -13.97 -10.92
N TYR A 510 -39.35 -13.70 -9.90
CA TYR A 510 -40.54 -14.47 -9.56
C TYR A 510 -41.79 -13.74 -10.04
N THR A 511 -42.77 -14.50 -10.51
CA THR A 511 -44.16 -14.05 -10.71
C THR A 511 -45.07 -14.92 -9.87
N PHE A 512 -46.12 -14.32 -9.32
CA PHE A 512 -46.97 -14.98 -8.34
C PHE A 512 -48.39 -15.14 -8.86
N ASN A 513 -49.07 -16.20 -8.43
CA ASN A 513 -50.49 -16.35 -8.63
C ASN A 513 -51.23 -15.29 -7.81
N ASN A 514 -52.37 -14.81 -8.31
CA ASN A 514 -53.22 -13.86 -7.58
C ASN A 514 -53.57 -14.45 -6.21
N SER A 515 -53.00 -13.84 -5.18
CA SER A 515 -53.22 -14.23 -3.79
C SER A 515 -54.09 -13.15 -3.15
N ASN A 516 -55.26 -13.52 -2.63
CA ASN A 516 -56.15 -12.62 -1.91
C ASN A 516 -55.52 -12.28 -0.55
N ILE A 517 -54.66 -11.27 -0.51
CA ILE A 517 -54.05 -10.78 0.73
C ILE A 517 -55.10 -9.96 1.50
N LYS A 518 -55.12 -10.16 2.83
CA LYS A 518 -56.09 -9.63 3.82
C LYS A 518 -56.32 -8.11 3.74
N GLU A 519 -57.35 -7.65 4.48
CA GLU A 519 -57.63 -6.23 4.71
C GLU A 519 -56.38 -5.44 5.09
N LEU A 520 -56.18 -4.30 4.41
CA LEU A 520 -55.10 -3.35 4.69
C LEU A 520 -55.54 -2.42 5.80
N THR A 521 -54.64 -2.16 6.74
CA THR A 521 -54.85 -1.09 7.71
C THR A 521 -54.30 0.22 7.13
N ASP A 522 -55.17 1.21 6.91
CA ASP A 522 -54.73 2.57 6.57
C ASP A 522 -53.99 3.19 7.76
N VAL A 523 -52.84 3.82 7.53
CA VAL A 523 -51.98 4.42 8.57
C VAL A 523 -51.71 5.86 8.19
N LYS A 524 -51.99 6.78 9.11
CA LYS A 524 -51.66 8.20 8.95
C LYS A 524 -50.34 8.48 9.65
N ILE A 525 -49.50 9.29 9.00
CA ILE A 525 -48.28 9.81 9.60
C ILE A 525 -48.60 11.13 10.28
N ASN A 526 -48.45 11.17 11.60
CA ASN A 526 -48.72 12.36 12.41
C ASN A 526 -47.59 13.38 12.25
N THR A 527 -46.33 12.94 12.38
CA THR A 527 -45.16 13.80 12.36
C THR A 527 -43.99 13.13 11.65
N ILE A 528 -43.21 13.93 10.92
CA ILE A 528 -41.91 13.59 10.36
C ILE A 528 -41.01 14.78 10.68
N GLU A 529 -40.04 14.58 11.57
CA GLU A 529 -39.20 15.68 12.06
C GLU A 529 -37.78 15.21 12.38
N GLN A 530 -36.86 16.17 12.48
CA GLN A 530 -35.51 15.87 12.93
C GLN A 530 -35.52 15.48 14.41
N TYR A 531 -34.87 14.37 14.76
CA TYR A 531 -34.82 13.88 16.13
C TYR A 531 -33.67 14.52 16.92
N ASN A 532 -33.99 15.30 17.95
CA ASN A 532 -33.05 15.83 18.95
C ASN A 532 -31.81 16.52 18.35
N ASN A 533 -31.96 17.25 17.25
CA ASN A 533 -30.86 17.89 16.49
C ASN A 533 -29.75 16.93 16.04
N LYS A 534 -29.99 15.62 16.02
CA LYS A 534 -29.07 14.60 15.51
C LYS A 534 -29.29 14.37 14.02
N ASN A 535 -28.38 13.64 13.39
CA ASN A 535 -28.58 13.03 12.07
C ASN A 535 -29.59 11.87 12.14
N ALA A 536 -30.83 12.17 12.54
CA ALA A 536 -31.90 11.19 12.65
C ALA A 536 -33.27 11.81 12.38
N ILE A 537 -34.19 11.02 11.83
CA ILE A 537 -35.59 11.37 11.60
C ILE A 537 -36.47 10.62 12.58
N LYS A 538 -37.37 11.31 13.27
CA LYS A 538 -38.45 10.71 14.05
C LYS A 538 -39.72 10.72 13.21
N ILE A 539 -40.39 9.57 13.17
CA ILE A 539 -41.66 9.37 12.48
C ILE A 539 -42.66 8.87 13.51
N GLU A 540 -43.81 9.54 13.62
CA GLU A 540 -44.91 9.12 14.50
C GLU A 540 -46.16 8.78 13.67
N PHE A 541 -46.81 7.69 14.04
CA PHE A 541 -48.01 7.17 13.39
C PHE A 541 -49.25 7.38 14.26
N ASP A 542 -50.43 7.38 13.64
CA ASP A 542 -51.72 7.41 14.33
C ASP A 542 -52.02 6.11 15.11
N LYS A 543 -51.35 5.01 14.77
CA LYS A 543 -51.50 3.70 15.41
C LYS A 543 -50.19 2.93 15.51
N GLU A 544 -50.22 1.85 16.28
CA GLU A 544 -49.08 0.96 16.46
C GLU A 544 -48.80 0.16 15.18
N ILE A 545 -47.56 0.25 14.70
CA ILE A 545 -47.07 -0.50 13.56
C ILE A 545 -46.02 -1.50 14.04
N LYS A 546 -46.18 -2.76 13.65
CA LYS A 546 -45.26 -3.83 14.03
C LYS A 546 -44.19 -4.02 12.96
N ASP A 547 -42.97 -4.31 13.42
CA ASP A 547 -41.88 -4.86 12.62
C ASP A 547 -41.43 -4.04 11.41
N LEU A 548 -41.46 -2.70 11.47
CA LEU A 548 -40.78 -1.90 10.44
C LEU A 548 -39.25 -1.95 10.62
N LYS A 549 -38.54 -2.31 9.55
CA LYS A 549 -37.07 -2.31 9.48
C LYS A 549 -36.56 -1.18 8.59
N ALA A 550 -35.24 -0.99 8.57
CA ALA A 550 -34.58 0.05 7.79
C ALA A 550 -35.06 0.13 6.34
N GLY A 551 -35.06 -0.98 5.61
CA GLY A 551 -35.47 -0.95 4.20
C GLY A 551 -36.97 -0.83 3.94
N ASN A 552 -37.83 -0.83 4.98
CA ASN A 552 -39.25 -0.47 4.81
C ASN A 552 -39.43 1.06 4.63
N PHE A 553 -38.42 1.86 5.01
CA PHE A 553 -38.40 3.30 4.83
C PHE A 553 -37.55 3.65 3.61
N ASN A 554 -38.19 4.13 2.54
CA ASN A 554 -37.50 4.53 1.32
C ASN A 554 -37.17 6.02 1.41
N ILE A 555 -35.89 6.34 1.56
CA ILE A 555 -35.40 7.72 1.62
C ILE A 555 -34.42 8.01 0.47
N ASN A 556 -34.19 9.30 0.20
CA ASN A 556 -33.11 9.78 -0.66
C ASN A 556 -32.17 10.72 0.08
N ASN A 557 -31.02 11.04 -0.54
CA ASN A 557 -29.99 11.95 -0.03
C ASN A 557 -29.27 11.54 1.27
N ALA A 558 -29.59 10.38 1.85
CA ALA A 558 -28.87 9.75 2.95
C ALA A 558 -29.12 8.23 2.96
N ILE A 559 -28.37 7.50 3.79
CA ILE A 559 -28.53 6.06 4.05
C ILE A 559 -29.02 5.86 5.49
N ILE A 560 -29.94 4.92 5.69
CA ILE A 560 -30.41 4.55 7.04
C ILE A 560 -29.39 3.58 7.65
N LYS A 561 -28.69 4.04 8.69
CA LYS A 561 -27.74 3.26 9.48
C LYS A 561 -28.44 2.21 10.32
N LYS A 562 -29.50 2.63 11.01
CA LYS A 562 -30.33 1.78 11.87
C LYS A 562 -31.69 2.41 12.12
N VAL A 563 -32.63 1.56 12.53
CA VAL A 563 -33.98 1.96 12.95
C VAL A 563 -34.20 1.54 14.38
N GLU A 564 -34.78 2.43 15.18
CA GLU A 564 -35.17 2.18 16.56
C GLU A 564 -36.69 2.37 16.69
N GLN A 565 -37.36 1.33 17.18
CA GLN A 565 -38.78 1.39 17.49
C GLN A 565 -38.97 1.98 18.89
N ILE A 566 -39.84 2.97 19.02
CA ILE A 566 -40.19 3.62 20.28
C ILE A 566 -41.71 3.65 20.48
N GLN A 567 -42.16 3.96 21.69
CA GLN A 567 -43.59 4.07 22.03
C GLN A 567 -44.42 2.85 21.58
N ASN A 568 -43.90 1.63 21.83
CA ASN A 568 -44.54 0.37 21.43
C ASN A 568 -44.89 0.26 19.93
N GLY A 569 -44.16 0.93 19.05
CA GLY A 569 -44.41 0.89 17.60
C GLY A 569 -45.32 2.00 17.07
N LYS A 570 -45.74 2.95 17.92
CA LYS A 570 -46.36 4.20 17.44
C LYS A 570 -45.36 5.17 16.83
N ALA A 571 -44.07 5.02 17.12
CA ALA A 571 -43.05 5.90 16.58
C ALA A 571 -41.72 5.18 16.31
N TYR A 572 -40.95 5.71 15.36
CA TYR A 572 -39.68 5.15 14.91
C TYR A 572 -38.64 6.24 14.71
N ILE A 573 -37.39 5.94 15.05
CA ILE A 573 -36.24 6.82 14.82
C ILE A 573 -35.34 6.18 13.76
N LEU A 574 -35.13 6.89 12.65
CA LEU A 574 -34.23 6.52 11.57
C LEU A 574 -32.90 7.26 11.77
N TYR A 575 -31.84 6.55 12.14
CA TYR A 575 -30.50 7.14 12.24
C TYR A 575 -29.84 7.12 10.86
N LEU A 576 -29.33 8.27 10.43
CA LEU A 576 -28.84 8.50 9.08
C LEU A 576 -27.32 8.60 9.01
N GLU A 577 -26.76 8.18 7.89
CA GLU A 577 -25.34 8.30 7.54
C GLU A 577 -25.17 8.48 6.03
N HIS A 578 -23.93 8.71 5.56
CA HIS A 578 -23.61 8.86 4.13
C HIS A 578 -24.55 9.81 3.38
N PHE A 579 -24.70 11.03 3.89
CA PHE A 579 -25.45 12.09 3.22
C PHE A 579 -24.84 12.40 1.84
N SER A 580 -25.67 12.83 0.89
CA SER A 580 -25.24 13.10 -0.50
C SER A 580 -24.33 14.32 -0.66
N SER A 581 -24.34 15.25 0.30
CA SER A 581 -23.46 16.43 0.30
C SER A 581 -23.21 16.96 1.72
N PHE A 582 -22.26 17.89 1.84
CA PHE A 582 -22.14 18.77 3.01
C PHE A 582 -23.03 20.01 2.85
N GLY A 583 -23.31 20.72 3.95
CA GLY A 583 -24.20 21.89 3.99
C GLY A 583 -25.65 21.49 4.25
N GLU A 584 -26.59 22.28 3.73
CA GLU A 584 -28.01 21.98 3.81
C GLU A 584 -28.35 20.79 2.89
N VAL A 585 -28.87 19.71 3.48
CA VAL A 585 -29.32 18.50 2.78
C VAL A 585 -30.78 18.25 3.14
N GLU A 586 -31.64 18.16 2.13
CA GLU A 586 -33.03 17.78 2.31
C GLU A 586 -33.18 16.27 2.10
N VAL A 587 -33.46 15.54 3.17
CA VAL A 587 -33.75 14.11 3.12
C VAL A 587 -35.25 13.93 2.95
N LYS A 588 -35.66 13.32 1.84
CA LYS A 588 -37.07 13.04 1.55
C LYS A 588 -37.39 11.59 1.89
N LEU A 589 -38.48 11.37 2.63
CA LEU A 589 -39.12 10.08 2.82
C LEU A 589 -40.07 9.81 1.64
N GLU A 590 -39.60 9.04 0.66
CA GLU A 590 -40.34 8.76 -0.58
C GLU A 590 -41.51 7.82 -0.35
N SER A 591 -41.34 6.81 0.51
CA SER A 591 -42.43 5.94 0.92
C SER A 591 -42.10 5.13 2.17
N ILE A 592 -43.13 4.68 2.87
CA ILE A 592 -43.06 3.57 3.84
C ILE A 592 -43.84 2.41 3.25
N LYS A 593 -43.26 1.22 3.22
CA LYS A 593 -43.86 0.04 2.59
C LYS A 593 -43.87 -1.14 3.54
N ARG A 594 -45.06 -1.70 3.76
CA ARG A 594 -45.30 -2.94 4.51
C ARG A 594 -46.60 -3.56 4.01
N LYS A 595 -46.62 -4.86 3.69
CA LYS A 595 -47.79 -5.50 3.05
C LYS A 595 -49.11 -5.39 3.83
N ASP A 596 -49.03 -5.21 5.15
CA ASP A 596 -50.20 -5.20 6.04
C ASP A 596 -50.81 -3.79 6.20
N TYR A 597 -50.11 -2.76 5.71
CA TYR A 597 -50.45 -1.36 5.93
C TYR A 597 -50.45 -0.54 4.65
N LYS A 598 -51.35 0.43 4.57
CA LYS A 598 -51.33 1.48 3.56
C LYS A 598 -50.99 2.81 4.23
N PHE A 599 -49.78 3.30 4.00
CA PHE A 599 -49.31 4.55 4.59
C PHE A 599 -49.77 5.75 3.75
N ASP A 600 -50.41 6.71 4.41
CA ASP A 600 -50.76 8.01 3.85
C ASP A 600 -49.64 9.01 4.20
N LEU A 601 -48.83 9.35 3.20
CA LEU A 601 -47.75 10.32 3.31
C LEU A 601 -48.30 11.71 3.00
N ASN A 602 -48.36 12.55 4.04
CA ASN A 602 -48.71 13.95 3.92
C ASN A 602 -47.63 14.73 3.14
N GLU A 603 -47.94 15.96 2.69
CA GLU A 603 -47.01 16.85 1.96
C GLU A 603 -45.71 17.22 2.72
N LYS A 604 -45.63 16.94 4.02
CA LYS A 604 -44.44 17.19 4.86
C LYS A 604 -43.53 15.97 4.94
N ASP A 605 -43.03 15.52 3.80
CA ASP A 605 -42.20 14.31 3.65
C ASP A 605 -40.68 14.59 3.66
N LYS A 606 -40.28 15.81 3.97
CA LYS A 606 -38.89 16.29 3.89
C LYS A 606 -38.38 16.77 5.24
N VAL A 607 -37.15 16.37 5.57
CA VAL A 607 -36.43 16.84 6.76
C VAL A 607 -35.09 17.43 6.33
N LYS A 608 -34.82 18.66 6.75
CA LYS A 608 -33.57 19.36 6.46
C LYS A 608 -32.52 19.03 7.50
N PHE A 609 -31.31 18.76 7.05
CA PHE A 609 -30.12 18.55 7.87
C PHE A 609 -29.03 19.55 7.45
N ASN A 610 -28.20 19.96 8.40
CA ASN A 610 -27.01 20.75 8.11
C ASN A 610 -25.76 19.93 8.44
N ILE A 611 -25.18 19.29 7.41
CA ILE A 611 -24.05 18.37 7.55
C ILE A 611 -22.76 19.16 7.44
N LYS A 612 -22.05 19.30 8.56
CA LYS A 612 -20.82 20.10 8.60
C LYS A 612 -19.64 19.25 8.17
N LYS A 613 -18.88 19.74 7.19
CA LYS A 613 -17.57 19.20 6.87
C LYS A 613 -16.60 19.57 8.00
N GLN A 614 -15.97 18.58 8.62
CA GLN A 614 -14.89 18.83 9.58
C GLN A 614 -13.61 19.23 8.84
N GLU A 615 -12.90 20.21 9.39
CA GLU A 615 -11.55 20.54 8.92
C GLU A 615 -10.60 19.37 9.16
N LYS A 616 -9.57 19.29 8.33
CA LYS A 616 -8.51 18.30 8.49
C LYS A 616 -7.71 18.60 9.78
N PRO A 617 -7.31 17.59 10.59
CA PRO A 617 -6.58 17.85 11.83
C PRO A 617 -5.22 18.52 11.56
N ASN A 618 -4.98 19.64 12.24
CA ASN A 618 -3.68 20.30 12.28
C ASN A 618 -2.94 19.85 13.54
N ILE A 619 -2.14 18.79 13.42
CA ILE A 619 -1.45 18.14 14.54
C ILE A 619 0.03 17.97 14.22
N LYS A 620 0.84 17.76 15.26
CA LYS A 620 2.25 17.35 15.12
C LYS A 620 2.45 15.98 15.74
N ILE A 621 3.50 15.30 15.32
CA ILE A 621 3.93 14.04 15.93
C ILE A 621 5.35 14.19 16.48
N GLN A 622 5.63 13.50 17.58
CA GLN A 622 6.95 13.44 18.20
C GLN A 622 7.31 11.97 18.44
N SER A 623 8.47 11.54 17.96
CA SER A 623 9.02 10.23 18.32
C SER A 623 9.45 10.25 19.78
N LEU A 624 9.07 9.23 20.55
CA LEU A 624 9.53 9.05 21.93
C LEU A 624 10.64 7.99 22.00
N ASP A 625 10.51 6.92 21.23
CA ASP A 625 11.49 5.86 21.04
C ASP A 625 11.16 5.01 19.80
N ASN A 626 11.78 3.84 19.67
CA ASN A 626 11.64 2.95 18.51
C ASN A 626 10.24 2.37 18.30
N SER A 627 9.35 2.39 19.31
CA SER A 627 8.01 1.82 19.21
C SER A 627 6.90 2.81 19.61
N ARG A 628 7.24 3.98 20.17
CA ARG A 628 6.27 4.95 20.67
C ARG A 628 6.35 6.31 19.99
N ILE A 629 5.17 6.83 19.65
CA ILE A 629 4.99 8.18 19.09
C ILE A 629 3.96 8.93 19.94
N LYS A 630 4.20 10.22 20.19
CA LYS A 630 3.24 11.12 20.81
C LYS A 630 2.57 12.00 19.75
N ILE A 631 1.24 12.05 19.75
CA ILE A 631 0.46 13.04 19.01
C ILE A 631 0.40 14.32 19.86
N ILE A 632 0.80 15.44 19.27
CA ILE A 632 0.69 16.77 19.88
C ILE A 632 -0.51 17.45 19.24
N SER A 633 -1.60 17.54 20.00
CA SER A 633 -2.88 18.11 19.58
C SER A 633 -3.62 18.69 20.78
N ASN A 634 -4.42 19.73 20.55
CA ASN A 634 -5.38 20.26 21.54
C ASN A 634 -6.74 19.54 21.48
N ALA A 635 -6.91 18.59 20.55
CA ALA A 635 -8.15 17.87 20.34
C ALA A 635 -8.12 16.47 20.97
N ASN A 636 -9.25 16.07 21.55
CA ASN A 636 -9.45 14.77 22.22
C ASN A 636 -10.33 13.79 21.44
N ASN A 637 -10.79 14.16 20.24
CA ASN A 637 -11.67 13.38 19.38
C ASN A 637 -10.96 12.88 18.13
N LEU A 638 -9.72 12.41 18.28
CA LEU A 638 -8.90 11.90 17.19
C LEU A 638 -8.92 10.38 17.14
N GLU A 639 -8.84 9.84 15.93
CA GLU A 639 -8.56 8.44 15.65
C GLU A 639 -7.37 8.33 14.70
N TYR A 640 -6.61 7.24 14.81
CA TYR A 640 -5.42 6.98 14.03
C TYR A 640 -5.45 5.60 13.36
N ASN A 641 -4.69 5.45 12.29
CA ASN A 641 -4.54 4.18 11.57
C ASN A 641 -3.11 4.11 11.00
N PHE A 642 -2.40 3.03 11.28
CA PHE A 642 -1.11 2.75 10.65
C PHE A 642 -1.30 1.89 9.40
N ASN A 643 -0.71 2.32 8.28
CA ASN A 643 -0.60 1.53 7.05
C ASN A 643 -1.93 0.97 6.51
N ASN A 644 -3.03 1.69 6.71
CA ASN A 644 -4.38 1.24 6.32
C ASN A 644 -4.73 -0.13 6.92
N ASN A 645 -4.47 -0.33 8.21
CA ASN A 645 -4.89 -1.52 8.94
C ASN A 645 -6.32 -1.33 9.48
N SER A 646 -6.46 -0.58 10.56
CA SER A 646 -7.72 -0.33 11.25
C SER A 646 -7.65 0.99 12.00
N TRP A 647 -8.73 1.75 11.99
CA TRP A 647 -8.87 2.94 12.81
C TRP A 647 -9.00 2.58 14.29
N LYS A 648 -8.32 3.34 15.14
CA LYS A 648 -8.28 3.24 16.61
C LYS A 648 -8.39 4.62 17.21
N ASP A 649 -9.04 4.75 18.37
CA ASP A 649 -9.04 6.01 19.11
C ASP A 649 -7.63 6.37 19.57
N VAL A 650 -7.28 7.67 19.49
CA VAL A 650 -6.05 8.18 20.09
C VAL A 650 -6.19 8.12 21.62
N PRO A 651 -5.26 7.46 22.34
CA PRO A 651 -5.33 7.36 23.80
C PRO A 651 -5.32 8.72 24.49
N SER A 652 -5.86 8.80 25.70
CA SER A 652 -5.97 10.06 26.47
C SER A 652 -4.61 10.71 26.78
N ASN A 653 -3.55 9.93 26.94
CA ASN A 653 -2.17 10.42 27.12
C ASN A 653 -1.50 10.84 25.78
N SER A 654 -2.20 10.66 24.66
CA SER A 654 -1.75 10.91 23.28
C SER A 654 -0.52 10.09 22.84
N ILE A 655 -0.19 9.00 23.54
CA ILE A 655 0.95 8.14 23.23
C ILE A 655 0.44 6.88 22.51
N LEU A 656 0.94 6.69 21.29
CA LEU A 656 0.71 5.49 20.48
C LEU A 656 1.86 4.51 20.76
N SER A 657 1.55 3.33 21.30
CA SER A 657 2.56 2.32 21.67
C SER A 657 2.80 1.23 20.63
N ASP A 658 2.05 1.27 19.53
CA ASP A 658 2.06 0.31 18.44
C ASP A 658 2.55 0.94 17.13
N SER A 659 3.52 1.86 17.21
CA SER A 659 4.00 2.56 16.03
C SER A 659 4.68 1.60 15.06
N THR A 660 4.43 1.81 13.77
CA THR A 660 5.02 1.02 12.68
C THR A 660 5.56 1.95 11.61
N ILE A 661 6.61 1.52 10.92
CA ILE A 661 7.18 2.23 9.77
C ILE A 661 6.12 2.30 8.65
N GLY A 662 6.09 3.41 7.91
CA GLY A 662 5.17 3.66 6.81
C GLY A 662 4.23 4.83 7.11
N LYS A 663 2.97 4.77 6.69
CA LYS A 663 2.04 5.90 6.79
C LYS A 663 1.23 5.84 8.09
N LEU A 664 1.23 6.94 8.83
CA LEU A 664 0.32 7.21 9.94
C LEU A 664 -0.79 8.15 9.46
N TYR A 665 -2.02 7.65 9.48
CA TYR A 665 -3.22 8.37 9.12
C TYR A 665 -3.92 8.84 10.40
N VAL A 666 -4.32 10.11 10.47
CA VAL A 666 -5.02 10.68 11.63
C VAL A 666 -6.19 11.55 11.15
N ARG A 667 -7.36 11.41 11.77
CA ARG A 667 -8.56 12.22 11.47
C ARG A 667 -9.36 12.53 12.74
N TYR A 668 -10.22 13.53 12.68
CA TYR A 668 -11.27 13.69 13.69
C TYR A 668 -12.33 12.62 13.48
N LYS A 669 -12.75 12.00 14.58
CA LYS A 669 -13.87 11.04 14.57
C LYS A 669 -15.19 11.74 14.27
N GLU A 670 -16.16 10.96 13.81
CA GLU A 670 -17.54 11.40 13.63
C GLU A 670 -18.10 12.03 14.92
N LYS A 671 -18.87 13.10 14.77
CA LYS A 671 -19.63 13.78 15.84
C LYS A 671 -21.02 14.09 15.30
N ASP A 672 -22.06 13.98 16.12
CA ASP A 672 -23.49 14.23 15.83
C ASP A 672 -23.88 14.59 14.38
N ASN A 673 -23.54 15.80 13.89
CA ASN A 673 -23.89 16.30 12.54
C ASN A 673 -22.66 16.53 11.64
N SER A 674 -21.60 15.78 11.86
CA SER A 674 -20.27 15.98 11.27
C SER A 674 -19.60 14.62 11.08
N PRO A 675 -19.62 14.06 9.85
CA PRO A 675 -18.86 12.86 9.52
C PRO A 675 -17.38 13.01 9.88
N SER A 676 -16.66 11.90 10.04
CA SER A 676 -15.20 11.95 10.27
C SER A 676 -14.51 12.86 9.25
N SER A 677 -13.49 13.60 9.70
CA SER A 677 -12.79 14.56 8.86
C SER A 677 -12.00 13.88 7.73
N ASP A 678 -11.51 14.70 6.79
CA ASP A 678 -10.41 14.32 5.92
C ASP A 678 -9.17 13.94 6.75
N VAL A 679 -8.28 13.14 6.15
CA VAL A 679 -7.16 12.50 6.84
C VAL A 679 -5.87 13.32 6.72
N THR A 680 -5.15 13.47 7.83
CA THR A 680 -3.74 13.91 7.88
C THR A 680 -2.82 12.71 7.84
N VAL A 681 -1.83 12.75 6.95
CA VAL A 681 -0.92 11.65 6.68
C VAL A 681 0.49 12.06 7.09
N PHE A 682 1.15 11.23 7.90
CA PHE A 682 2.55 11.38 8.27
C PHE A 682 3.34 10.17 7.77
N GLU A 683 4.53 10.41 7.22
CA GLU A 683 5.45 9.34 6.85
C GLU A 683 6.36 9.04 8.05
N ILE A 684 6.26 7.84 8.59
CA ILE A 684 7.06 7.33 9.71
C ILE A 684 8.20 6.50 9.13
N GLN A 685 9.42 6.95 9.36
CA GLN A 685 10.63 6.31 8.88
C GLN A 685 11.57 5.98 10.04
N LYS A 686 12.38 4.94 9.88
CA LYS A 686 13.47 4.63 10.81
C LYS A 686 14.74 5.33 10.33
N ALA A 687 15.49 5.93 11.24
CA ALA A 687 16.84 6.43 10.94
C ALA A 687 17.78 5.27 10.53
N ASN A 688 18.84 5.61 9.80
CA ASN A 688 19.85 4.63 9.39
C ASN A 688 20.54 4.00 10.61
N GLU A 689 20.93 2.72 10.51
CA GLU A 689 21.62 2.02 11.60
C GLU A 689 23.06 2.51 11.76
N VAL A 690 23.47 2.75 13.01
CA VAL A 690 24.79 3.30 13.35
C VAL A 690 25.94 2.28 13.25
N ASP A 691 25.64 0.98 13.24
CA ASP A 691 26.64 -0.13 13.26
C ASP A 691 27.69 -0.04 12.13
N LYS A 692 27.32 0.54 10.98
CA LYS A 692 28.24 0.75 9.84
C LYS A 692 28.88 2.12 9.79
N LEU A 693 28.42 3.03 10.64
CA LEU A 693 28.83 4.43 10.66
C LEU A 693 29.83 4.67 11.78
N VAL A 694 29.52 4.18 12.99
CA VAL A 694 30.31 4.36 14.20
C VAL A 694 31.13 3.10 14.48
N LYS A 695 32.42 3.27 14.79
CA LYS A 695 33.33 2.18 15.16
C LYS A 695 34.02 2.49 16.47
N LEU A 696 34.25 1.45 17.26
CA LEU A 696 35.08 1.51 18.46
C LEU A 696 36.50 1.08 18.08
N ILE A 697 37.49 1.93 18.35
CA ILE A 697 38.91 1.62 18.21
C ILE A 697 39.53 1.52 19.61
N ASN A 698 40.33 0.48 19.83
CA ASN A 698 41.14 0.27 21.04
C ASN A 698 40.33 0.34 22.36
N ASP A 699 39.06 -0.07 22.33
CA ASP A 699 38.14 -0.13 23.47
C ASP A 699 37.87 1.19 24.23
N ASN A 700 38.29 2.34 23.70
CA ASN A 700 38.12 3.64 24.37
C ASN A 700 37.85 4.84 23.46
N MET A 701 37.81 4.63 22.14
CA MET A 701 37.60 5.72 21.19
C MET A 701 36.50 5.37 20.18
N LEU A 702 35.40 6.12 20.23
CA LEU A 702 34.38 6.08 19.18
C LEU A 702 34.77 7.02 18.06
N ILE A 703 34.73 6.51 16.84
CA ILE A 703 34.96 7.28 15.61
C ILE A 703 33.79 7.06 14.66
N GLY A 704 33.63 7.96 13.68
CA GLY A 704 32.53 7.84 12.72
C GLY A 704 31.28 8.61 13.10
N LEU A 705 31.37 9.44 14.14
CA LEU A 705 30.27 10.22 14.69
C LEU A 705 29.99 11.45 13.81
N ASP A 706 28.75 11.94 13.80
CA ASP A 706 28.39 13.20 13.13
C ASP A 706 27.42 14.04 13.98
N TYR A 707 27.24 15.31 13.61
CA TYR A 707 26.45 16.29 14.35
C TYR A 707 24.93 16.02 14.37
N SER A 708 24.44 15.08 13.57
CA SER A 708 23.04 14.64 13.61
C SER A 708 22.80 13.55 14.67
N MET A 709 23.87 13.00 15.25
CA MET A 709 23.80 11.96 16.26
C MET A 709 23.66 12.55 17.66
N GLU A 710 22.98 11.81 18.52
CA GLU A 710 22.95 12.03 19.96
C GLU A 710 23.32 10.73 20.68
N TYR A 711 23.85 10.84 21.90
CA TYR A 711 24.22 9.70 22.73
C TYR A 711 23.89 9.97 24.20
N LYS A 712 23.63 8.91 24.96
CA LYS A 712 23.46 8.97 26.42
C LYS A 712 23.88 7.63 27.00
N LYS A 713 24.10 7.52 28.30
CA LYS A 713 24.18 6.18 28.92
C LYS A 713 22.77 5.58 29.02
N GLU A 714 22.65 4.26 28.99
CA GLU A 714 21.36 3.54 29.05
C GLU A 714 20.47 4.02 30.22
N LYS A 715 21.08 4.32 31.36
CA LYS A 715 20.40 4.77 32.59
C LYS A 715 20.11 6.27 32.64
N GLU A 716 20.60 7.06 31.70
CA GLU A 716 20.38 8.51 31.66
C GLU A 716 19.08 8.85 30.93
N THR A 717 18.45 9.96 31.31
CA THR A 717 17.23 10.47 30.65
C THR A 717 17.52 11.41 29.51
N ASN A 718 18.64 12.15 29.59
CA ASN A 718 18.96 13.24 28.68
C ASN A 718 19.91 12.77 27.58
N TRP A 719 19.62 13.16 26.35
CA TRP A 719 20.48 12.94 25.20
C TRP A 719 21.55 14.04 25.12
N ASN A 720 22.79 13.65 24.77
CA ASN A 720 23.89 14.56 24.50
C ASN A 720 24.12 14.62 22.99
N THR A 721 24.05 15.81 22.42
CA THR A 721 24.37 16.01 21.00
C THR A 721 25.84 15.76 20.73
N VAL A 722 26.14 14.99 19.68
CA VAL A 722 27.51 14.80 19.19
C VAL A 722 28.03 16.11 18.62
N LYS A 723 29.20 16.54 19.08
CA LYS A 723 29.87 17.77 18.61
C LYS A 723 31.18 17.52 17.86
N LYS A 724 31.53 16.25 17.64
CA LYS A 724 32.84 15.81 17.16
C LYS A 724 32.69 14.53 16.33
N THR A 725 33.61 14.31 15.38
CA THR A 725 33.64 13.05 14.60
C THR A 725 34.30 11.89 15.34
N ALA A 726 34.95 12.18 16.48
CA ALA A 726 35.50 11.21 17.41
C ALA A 726 35.26 11.62 18.87
N LEU A 727 34.93 10.64 19.72
CA LEU A 727 34.85 10.77 21.17
C LEU A 727 35.89 9.85 21.80
N LYS A 728 36.75 10.41 22.64
CA LYS A 728 37.77 9.71 23.41
C LYS A 728 37.36 9.65 24.87
N ASP A 729 37.88 8.66 25.59
CA ASP A 729 37.80 8.56 27.04
C ASP A 729 36.37 8.50 27.60
N LEU A 730 35.45 7.88 26.84
CA LEU A 730 34.13 7.55 27.35
C LEU A 730 34.23 6.49 28.46
N ASP A 731 33.54 6.71 29.58
CA ASP A 731 33.45 5.69 30.63
C ASP A 731 32.91 4.38 30.05
N LYS A 732 33.44 3.25 30.48
CA LYS A 732 32.91 1.93 30.09
C LYS A 732 31.44 1.81 30.52
N GLY A 733 30.57 1.41 29.58
CA GLY A 733 29.15 1.21 29.85
C GLY A 733 28.33 1.01 28.58
N THR A 734 27.02 0.81 28.75
CA THR A 734 26.04 0.77 27.66
C THR A 734 25.55 2.18 27.35
N TYR A 735 25.62 2.56 26.08
CA TYR A 735 25.19 3.86 25.55
C TYR A 735 24.02 3.69 24.58
#